data_AF-A0A2M7YQX4-F1
#
_entry.id   AF-A0A2M7YQX4-F1
#
_cell.length_a   1.000
_cell.length_b   1.000
_cell.length_c   1.000
_cell.angle_alpha   90.00
_cell.angle_beta   90.00
_cell.angle_gamma   90.00
#
_symmetry.space_group_name_H-M   'P 1'
#
loop_
_entity.id
_entity.type
_entity.pdbx_description
1 polymer ?
#
loop_
_entity_poly.entity_id
_entity_poly.type
_entity_poly.pdbx_seq_one_letter_code
_entity_poly.pdbx_strand_id
1 'polypeptide(L)'
;MMRRSGFVALGLAALMAVSVQAQDSRSQDPRPQETPRPEPERPGMMKFDPHVAMDLQRRLQELDRKLSLGSVSQAQALITDLEQHSIMQGPLVTRRARLAQLQGDHAGAIRIAREGLNTQPTEVSLWRYLAGSLLVTAQTDSARIALDGFMKTSPELRSAGTVGIDMCLQTRRYRMAAGLIDSLRGVLEEPRYAALQKSQALLALDRKTAAAVEISAALREQPYNLSLVRGRLLQGNFDPKTDGDFLQAMRSIADGPGSIPAEKILVANMLLVSGRAREATDYALALTADAAAGNAILQNAGTLVRELELLDHDDQYDATVSYLLEVMEKTATSSVMPRLLRQRAADRLAEVCQQALVTGRLGDDPVAAVERFNDLVEEVRKVNPASDNLYAAQLTLARYLKDTLKDPERAARRLERLLLDPDLPTAGVALTRLSLGECYLAAADTARGRAVLTQLGRDPDYRDAAGAAHFQLARLDLAEGAWPTARDRFAVVALDNPGAPYANDSLELGLTVAEELDNPSGGPEILELYAPCVLAQVFERPNERLAALRTFVYEVTRRVDSDEPQHMLERGLFELGGALAEADSVVAARRVLRTLYTEHPDSRYAARAMNLAGQLLQAQGRLDEARDIWTRLLVQYPDDLFLADVREELENLKELP
;
A
#
# COMPACT_ATOMS: atom_id res chain seq x y z
N MET A 1 -6.86 2.16 20.06
CA MET A 1 -6.24 3.39 20.49
C MET A 1 -5.74 4.08 19.23
N MET A 2 -6.54 4.99 18.64
CA MET A 2 -6.34 6.17 17.82
C MET A 2 -4.89 6.28 17.79
N ARG A 3 -4.56 6.40 16.54
CA ARG A 3 -3.35 6.99 16.16
C ARG A 3 -2.22 6.03 16.49
N ARG A 4 -1.56 5.54 15.46
CA ARG A 4 -1.66 5.96 14.06
C ARG A 4 -0.71 5.03 13.33
N SER A 5 -1.01 4.83 12.06
CA SER A 5 -0.02 5.00 11.00
C SER A 5 1.33 4.33 11.22
N GLY A 6 1.43 3.08 10.75
CA GLY A 6 2.69 2.43 10.44
C GLY A 6 2.95 2.39 8.94
N PHE A 7 3.32 3.53 8.37
CA PHE A 7 4.22 3.68 7.21
C PHE A 7 3.99 2.82 5.95
N VAL A 8 3.27 3.40 4.98
CA VAL A 8 3.62 3.34 3.56
C VAL A 8 4.76 4.34 3.33
N ALA A 9 6.01 3.90 3.36
CA ALA A 9 7.14 4.59 2.71
C ALA A 9 8.32 3.62 2.51
N LEU A 10 8.45 3.04 1.32
CA LEU A 10 9.74 2.64 0.74
C LEU A 10 9.60 2.48 -0.78
N GLY A 11 9.31 3.60 -1.44
CA GLY A 11 9.68 3.84 -2.82
C GLY A 11 10.87 4.80 -2.86
N LEU A 12 11.87 4.48 -3.69
CA LEU A 12 13.13 5.20 -3.97
C LEU A 12 14.29 5.06 -2.97
N ALA A 13 15.04 3.95 -3.09
CA ALA A 13 16.51 3.96 -2.99
C ALA A 13 17.10 2.62 -3.48
N ALA A 14 17.15 2.38 -4.81
CA ALA A 14 17.97 1.31 -5.37
C ALA A 14 18.25 1.57 -6.86
N LEU A 15 19.08 2.58 -7.16
CA LEU A 15 19.71 2.73 -8.47
C LEU A 15 20.98 3.58 -8.37
N MET A 16 21.97 3.04 -7.65
CA MET A 16 23.42 3.28 -7.75
C MET A 16 24.06 2.11 -6.96
N ALA A 17 25.00 1.28 -7.42
CA ALA A 17 25.89 1.35 -8.55
C ALA A 17 26.23 -0.09 -9.00
N VAL A 18 26.13 -0.38 -10.29
CA VAL A 18 26.91 -1.45 -10.92
C VAL A 18 28.05 -0.75 -11.64
N SER A 19 29.15 -0.50 -10.93
CA SER A 19 30.41 -0.13 -11.55
C SER A 19 31.04 -1.40 -12.11
N VAL A 20 30.93 -1.58 -13.42
CA VAL A 20 31.75 -2.53 -14.18
C VAL A 20 33.20 -2.07 -14.04
N GLN A 21 34.01 -2.84 -13.31
CA GLN A 21 35.46 -2.72 -13.32
C GLN A 21 35.97 -3.22 -14.68
N ALA A 22 36.14 -2.31 -15.62
CA ALA A 22 37.08 -2.49 -16.73
C ALA A 22 38.46 -2.04 -16.24
N GLN A 23 39.31 -3.02 -15.90
CA GLN A 23 40.74 -2.79 -15.67
C GLN A 23 41.40 -2.46 -17.01
N ASP A 24 41.61 -1.17 -17.27
CA ASP A 24 42.45 -0.71 -18.36
C ASP A 24 43.87 -0.47 -17.81
N SER A 25 44.69 -1.51 -17.85
CA SER A 25 46.11 -1.49 -17.51
C SER A 25 46.88 -0.67 -18.56
N ARG A 26 47.01 0.63 -18.33
CA ARG A 26 48.00 1.49 -19.01
C ARG A 26 49.12 1.88 -18.04
N SER A 27 50.31 1.46 -18.44
CA SER A 27 51.63 1.76 -17.89
C SER A 27 51.82 3.22 -17.49
N GLN A 28 52.08 3.45 -16.20
CA GLN A 28 52.59 4.72 -15.70
C GLN A 28 54.11 4.77 -15.94
N ASP A 29 54.53 5.63 -16.86
CA ASP A 29 55.90 6.14 -16.92
C ASP A 29 56.16 7.07 -15.73
N PRO A 30 57.32 6.99 -15.05
CA PRO A 30 57.66 7.85 -13.95
C PRO A 30 57.98 9.26 -14.46
N ARG A 31 57.08 10.22 -14.21
CA ARG A 31 57.39 11.64 -14.41
C ARG A 31 58.42 12.11 -13.37
N PRO A 32 59.38 12.96 -13.77
CA PRO A 32 60.38 13.51 -12.86
C PRO A 32 59.73 14.37 -11.78
N GLN A 33 60.18 14.19 -10.53
CA GLN A 33 59.81 15.02 -9.40
C GLN A 33 60.29 16.47 -9.64
N GLU A 34 59.36 17.35 -10.01
CA GLU A 34 59.61 18.79 -9.95
C GLU A 34 59.73 19.22 -8.49
N THR A 35 60.84 19.87 -8.17
CA THR A 35 61.09 20.50 -6.88
C THR A 35 60.05 21.61 -6.64
N PRO A 36 59.50 21.75 -5.42
CA PRO A 36 58.48 22.76 -5.14
C PRO A 36 59.10 24.15 -5.32
N ARG A 37 58.52 24.96 -6.21
CA ARG A 37 58.80 26.40 -6.24
C ARG A 37 58.33 27.02 -4.92
N PRO A 38 59.15 27.87 -4.27
CA PRO A 38 58.74 28.55 -3.05
C PRO A 38 57.52 29.44 -3.35
N GLU A 39 56.42 29.20 -2.64
CA GLU A 39 55.22 30.03 -2.74
C GLU A 39 55.54 31.48 -2.34
N PRO A 40 55.04 32.47 -3.08
CA PRO A 40 55.17 33.86 -2.67
C PRO A 40 54.43 34.07 -1.35
N GLU A 41 55.15 34.54 -0.32
CA GLU A 41 54.62 34.87 1.00
C GLU A 41 53.43 35.83 0.85
N ARG A 42 52.22 35.32 1.09
CA ARG A 42 51.00 36.14 1.12
C ARG A 42 51.02 36.97 2.41
N PRO A 43 50.95 38.31 2.34
CA PRO A 43 50.96 39.15 3.53
C PRO A 43 49.68 38.94 4.35
N GLY A 44 49.83 38.58 5.63
CA GLY A 44 48.78 38.79 6.65
C GLY A 44 47.71 37.72 6.82
N MET A 45 47.98 36.44 6.53
CA MET A 45 47.09 35.37 7.00
C MET A 45 47.22 35.21 8.53
N MET A 46 46.22 35.69 9.28
CA MET A 46 46.04 35.31 10.68
C MET A 46 46.07 33.77 10.77
N LYS A 47 47.04 33.23 11.52
CA LYS A 47 47.09 31.80 11.83
C LYS A 47 45.89 31.47 12.72
N PHE A 48 44.80 31.01 12.11
CA PHE A 48 43.65 30.50 12.85
C PHE A 48 44.04 29.20 13.56
N ASP A 49 43.50 29.03 14.77
CA ASP A 49 43.57 27.77 15.49
C ASP A 49 42.87 26.67 14.65
N PRO A 50 43.58 25.59 14.26
CA PRO A 50 43.01 24.48 13.50
C PRO A 50 41.74 23.88 14.15
N HIS A 51 41.65 23.92 15.49
CA HIS A 51 40.47 23.43 16.20
C HIS A 51 39.23 24.26 15.94
N VAL A 52 39.37 25.59 15.83
CA VAL A 52 38.25 26.49 15.51
C VAL A 52 37.78 26.26 14.07
N ALA A 53 38.71 26.09 13.13
CA ALA A 53 38.37 25.79 11.74
C ALA A 53 37.61 24.47 11.60
N MET A 54 38.04 23.42 12.31
CA MET A 54 37.35 22.14 12.34
C MET A 54 35.95 22.23 12.95
N ASP A 55 35.77 22.96 14.05
CA ASP A 55 34.44 23.13 14.67
C ASP A 55 33.48 23.87 13.74
N LEU A 56 33.93 24.95 13.10
CA LEU A 56 33.12 25.71 12.15
C LEU A 56 32.73 24.85 10.93
N GLN A 57 33.64 24.02 10.43
CA GLN A 57 33.34 23.08 9.34
C GLN A 57 32.28 22.05 9.76
N ARG A 58 32.38 21.51 10.98
CA ARG A 58 31.37 20.58 11.53
C ARG A 58 30.01 21.26 11.64
N ARG A 59 29.95 22.49 12.15
CA ARG A 59 28.69 23.26 12.25
C ARG A 59 28.10 23.59 10.88
N LEU A 60 28.92 23.84 9.85
CA LEU A 60 28.43 24.01 8.48
C LEU A 60 27.79 22.73 7.93
N GLN A 61 28.41 21.57 8.17
CA GLN A 61 27.83 20.28 7.78
C GLN A 61 26.51 20.01 8.50
N GLU A 62 26.45 20.35 9.79
CA GLU A 62 25.20 20.28 10.56
C GLU A 62 24.14 21.19 9.96
N LEU A 63 24.47 22.45 9.66
CA LEU A 63 23.57 23.40 9.03
C LEU A 63 23.06 22.89 7.67
N ASP A 64 23.93 22.31 6.84
CA ASP A 64 23.51 21.72 5.56
C ASP A 64 22.53 20.57 5.73
N ARG A 65 22.73 19.73 6.76
CA ARG A 65 21.80 18.66 7.14
C ARG A 65 20.47 19.24 7.63
N LYS A 66 20.47 20.32 8.43
CA LYS A 66 19.22 20.97 8.87
C LYS A 66 18.46 21.57 7.69
N LEU A 67 19.16 22.20 6.74
CA LEU A 67 18.56 22.77 5.53
C LEU A 67 18.04 21.68 4.57
N SER A 68 18.67 20.51 4.48
CA SER A 68 18.17 19.39 3.66
C SER A 68 16.92 18.75 4.25
N LEU A 69 16.82 18.70 5.58
CA LEU A 69 15.65 18.20 6.30
C LEU A 69 14.51 19.23 6.43
N GLY A 70 14.67 20.45 5.92
CA GLY A 70 13.66 21.51 6.05
C GLY A 70 13.47 22.04 7.49
N SER A 71 14.45 21.85 8.37
CA SER A 71 14.41 22.29 9.78
C SER A 71 14.71 23.79 9.89
N VAL A 72 13.78 24.64 9.42
CA VAL A 72 13.97 26.09 9.25
C VAL A 72 14.41 26.82 10.51
N SER A 73 13.78 26.57 11.67
CA SER A 73 14.08 27.26 12.92
C SER A 73 15.49 26.93 13.46
N GLN A 74 15.87 25.65 13.40
CA GLN A 74 17.20 25.19 13.84
C GLN A 74 18.30 25.69 12.89
N ALA A 75 18.04 25.68 11.58
CA ALA A 75 18.96 26.26 10.60
C ALA A 75 19.15 27.76 10.82
N GLN A 76 18.08 28.51 11.11
CA GLN A 76 18.16 29.94 11.42
C GLN A 76 19.03 30.21 12.65
N ALA A 77 18.83 29.47 13.74
CA ALA A 77 19.62 29.61 14.96
C ALA A 77 21.12 29.34 14.71
N LEU A 78 21.43 28.27 13.96
CA LEU A 78 22.82 27.95 13.58
C LEU A 78 23.44 29.03 12.67
N ILE A 79 22.68 29.61 11.73
CA ILE A 79 23.18 30.71 10.91
C ILE A 79 23.52 31.92 11.78
N THR A 80 22.62 32.32 12.68
CA THR A 80 22.84 33.49 13.56
C THR A 80 24.05 33.31 14.48
N ASP A 81 24.28 32.10 14.98
CA ASP A 81 25.49 31.76 15.75
C ASP A 81 26.75 31.86 14.89
N LEU A 82 26.75 31.24 13.70
CA LEU A 82 27.90 31.25 12.80
C LEU A 82 28.23 32.64 12.23
N GLU A 83 27.24 33.53 12.09
CA GLU A 83 27.42 34.91 11.63
C GLU A 83 28.32 35.76 12.55
N GLN A 84 28.49 35.37 13.82
CA GLN A 84 29.40 36.01 14.76
C GLN A 84 30.87 35.88 14.34
N HIS A 85 31.19 34.91 13.47
CA HIS A 85 32.52 34.68 12.95
C HIS A 85 32.65 35.32 11.54
N SER A 86 33.44 36.39 11.43
CA SER A 86 33.61 37.14 10.17
C SER A 86 34.06 36.27 8.99
N ILE A 87 34.88 35.25 9.23
CA ILE A 87 35.33 34.27 8.21
C ILE A 87 34.19 33.45 7.61
N MET A 88 33.05 33.35 8.30
CA MET A 88 31.88 32.59 7.85
C MET A 88 30.96 33.40 6.94
N GLN A 89 31.15 34.72 6.83
CA GLN A 89 30.26 35.58 6.05
C GLN A 89 30.15 35.11 4.59
N GLY A 90 31.26 34.73 3.96
CA GLY A 90 31.27 34.18 2.60
C GLY A 90 30.56 32.83 2.48
N PRO A 91 30.98 31.78 3.21
CA PRO A 91 30.34 30.46 3.18
C PRO A 91 28.86 30.45 3.55
N LEU A 92 28.38 31.41 4.34
CA LEU A 92 26.98 31.48 4.77
C LEU A 92 26.04 32.07 3.72
N VAL A 93 26.52 32.81 2.70
CA VAL A 93 25.63 33.50 1.74
C VAL A 93 24.68 32.53 1.03
N THR A 94 25.20 31.41 0.52
CA THR A 94 24.39 30.37 -0.15
C THR A 94 23.35 29.76 0.78
N ARG A 95 23.71 29.54 2.05
CA ARG A 95 22.85 28.95 3.08
C ARG A 95 21.77 29.92 3.54
N ARG A 96 22.08 31.21 3.64
CA ARG A 96 21.13 32.29 3.92
C ARG A 96 20.11 32.43 2.79
N ALA A 97 20.56 32.42 1.54
CA ALA A 97 19.66 32.45 0.38
C ALA A 97 18.70 31.25 0.38
N ARG A 98 19.20 30.03 0.65
CA ARG A 98 18.38 28.83 0.78
C ARG A 98 17.40 28.91 1.95
N LEU A 99 17.84 29.37 3.12
CA LEU A 99 16.98 29.50 4.29
C LEU A 99 15.82 30.46 4.03
N ALA A 100 16.11 31.61 3.40
CA ALA A 100 15.08 32.57 3.00
C ALA A 100 14.06 31.94 2.05
N GLN A 101 14.47 31.10 1.09
CA GLN A 101 13.53 30.35 0.26
C GLN A 101 12.67 29.37 1.05
N LEU A 102 13.25 28.62 1.99
CA LEU A 102 12.51 27.68 2.84
C LEU A 102 11.51 28.39 3.77
N GLN A 103 11.77 29.65 4.12
CA GLN A 103 10.87 30.53 4.87
C GLN A 103 9.77 31.17 4.00
N GLY A 104 9.83 31.01 2.67
CA GLY A 104 8.95 31.72 1.73
C GLY A 104 9.34 33.18 1.46
N ASP A 105 10.45 33.68 2.04
CA ASP A 105 10.99 35.01 1.77
C ASP A 105 11.80 35.02 0.45
N HIS A 106 11.08 34.92 -0.66
CA HIS A 106 11.69 34.92 -1.99
C HIS A 106 12.34 36.27 -2.35
N ALA A 107 11.83 37.38 -1.83
CA ALA A 107 12.42 38.70 -2.06
C ALA A 107 13.78 38.84 -1.36
N GLY A 108 13.87 38.40 -0.10
CA GLY A 108 15.12 38.31 0.64
C GLY A 108 16.12 37.38 -0.02
N ALA A 109 15.68 36.19 -0.46
CA ALA A 109 16.51 35.24 -1.19
C ALA A 109 17.12 35.84 -2.47
N ILE A 110 16.32 36.59 -3.26
CA ILE A 110 16.80 37.28 -4.48
C ILE A 110 17.89 38.29 -4.14
N ARG A 111 17.67 39.12 -3.10
CA ARG A 111 18.63 40.14 -2.68
C ARG A 111 19.95 39.50 -2.23
N ILE A 112 19.88 38.50 -1.35
CA ILE A 112 21.07 37.79 -0.83
C ILE A 112 21.83 37.12 -1.98
N ALA A 113 21.13 36.47 -2.91
CA ALA A 113 21.78 35.80 -4.03
C ALA A 113 22.46 36.79 -4.99
N ARG A 114 21.83 37.93 -5.30
CA ARG A 114 22.44 38.99 -6.13
C ARG A 114 23.69 39.59 -5.48
N GLU A 115 23.61 39.90 -4.19
CA GLU A 115 24.77 40.40 -3.44
C GLU A 115 25.91 39.38 -3.41
N GLY A 116 25.59 38.11 -3.16
CA GLY A 116 26.56 37.02 -3.23
C GLY A 116 27.22 36.90 -4.59
N LEU A 117 26.44 36.96 -5.68
CA LEU A 117 26.95 36.86 -7.05
C LEU A 117 27.85 38.04 -7.47
N ASN A 118 27.69 39.22 -6.86
CA ASN A 118 28.64 40.33 -7.07
C ASN A 118 30.04 39.99 -6.55
N THR A 119 30.13 39.15 -5.52
CA THR A 119 31.42 38.72 -4.93
C THR A 119 31.92 37.39 -5.49
N GLN A 120 31.01 36.48 -5.83
CA GLN A 120 31.28 35.10 -6.27
C GLN A 120 30.44 34.77 -7.52
N PRO A 121 30.77 35.33 -8.70
CA PRO A 121 29.94 35.21 -9.90
C PRO A 121 29.86 33.79 -10.46
N THR A 122 30.78 32.90 -10.06
CA THR A 122 30.83 31.49 -10.49
C THR A 122 30.15 30.53 -9.52
N GLU A 123 29.58 31.02 -8.42
CA GLU A 123 28.95 30.15 -7.41
C GLU A 123 27.59 29.63 -7.91
N VAL A 124 27.59 28.36 -8.33
CA VAL A 124 26.46 27.66 -8.94
C VAL A 124 25.21 27.69 -8.07
N SER A 125 25.39 27.52 -6.75
CA SER A 125 24.26 27.46 -5.80
C SER A 125 23.49 28.78 -5.76
N LEU A 126 24.19 29.93 -5.83
CA LEU A 126 23.55 31.25 -5.81
C LEU A 126 22.72 31.49 -7.06
N TRP A 127 23.22 31.13 -8.24
CA TRP A 127 22.45 31.20 -9.48
C TRP A 127 21.18 30.34 -9.41
N ARG A 128 21.28 29.13 -8.86
CA ARG A 128 20.12 28.24 -8.66
C ARG A 128 19.07 28.86 -7.72
N TYR A 129 19.48 29.37 -6.56
CA TYR A 129 18.54 29.99 -5.61
C TYR A 129 17.93 31.30 -6.16
N LEU A 130 18.73 32.08 -6.91
CA LEU A 130 18.24 33.28 -7.58
C LEU A 130 17.16 32.92 -8.61
N ALA A 131 17.43 31.95 -9.50
CA ALA A 131 16.48 31.50 -10.50
C ALA A 131 15.17 31.00 -9.87
N GLY A 132 15.24 30.16 -8.84
CA GLY A 132 14.05 29.61 -8.17
C GLY A 132 13.16 30.69 -7.57
N SER A 133 13.76 31.65 -6.88
CA SER A 133 13.02 32.76 -6.26
C SER A 133 12.41 33.72 -7.29
N LEU A 134 13.11 33.97 -8.40
CA LEU A 134 12.60 34.79 -9.50
C LEU A 134 11.42 34.14 -10.23
N LEU A 135 11.43 32.82 -10.40
CA LEU A 135 10.31 32.07 -11.00
C LEU A 135 9.04 32.16 -10.13
N VAL A 136 9.18 31.99 -8.81
CA VAL A 136 8.07 32.10 -7.85
C VAL A 136 7.51 33.52 -7.84
N THR A 137 8.36 34.55 -7.85
CA THR A 137 7.95 35.96 -7.85
C THR A 137 7.53 36.51 -9.22
N ALA A 138 7.37 35.64 -10.22
CA ALA A 138 6.92 35.99 -11.58
C ALA A 138 7.82 36.94 -12.38
N GLN A 139 9.09 37.10 -11.99
CA GLN A 139 10.08 37.91 -12.71
C GLN A 139 10.70 37.12 -13.86
N THR A 140 9.89 36.82 -14.87
CA THR A 140 10.17 35.87 -15.97
C THR A 140 11.49 36.14 -16.70
N ASP A 141 11.77 37.38 -17.10
CA ASP A 141 12.99 37.71 -17.85
C ASP A 141 14.25 37.59 -16.99
N SER A 142 14.16 38.04 -15.74
CA SER A 142 15.26 37.90 -14.78
C SER A 142 15.51 36.43 -14.43
N ALA A 143 14.45 35.63 -14.29
CA ALA A 143 14.56 34.20 -14.03
C ALA A 143 15.30 33.49 -15.17
N ARG A 144 15.01 33.85 -16.43
CA ARG A 144 15.71 33.31 -17.59
C ARG A 144 17.21 33.62 -17.55
N ILE A 145 17.58 34.87 -17.28
CA ILE A 145 18.99 35.27 -17.15
C ILE A 145 19.68 34.48 -16.03
N ALA A 146 19.00 34.29 -14.90
CA ALA A 146 19.55 33.52 -13.78
C ALA A 146 19.71 32.03 -14.11
N LEU A 147 18.77 31.43 -14.86
CA LEU A 147 18.88 30.06 -15.35
C LEU A 147 20.05 29.90 -16.33
N ASP A 148 20.25 30.86 -17.24
CA ASP A 148 21.41 30.86 -18.14
C ASP A 148 22.72 30.96 -17.36
N GLY A 149 22.78 31.81 -16.32
CA GLY A 149 23.92 31.88 -15.40
C GLY A 149 24.18 30.57 -14.66
N PHE A 150 23.12 29.94 -14.15
CA PHE A 150 23.19 28.62 -13.51
C PHE A 150 23.76 27.55 -14.45
N MET A 151 23.24 27.46 -15.68
CA MET A 151 23.71 26.47 -16.66
C MET A 151 25.15 26.73 -17.11
N LYS A 152 25.54 27.99 -17.30
CA LYS A 152 26.92 28.36 -17.71
C LYS A 152 27.97 28.06 -16.65
N THR A 153 27.62 28.19 -15.38
CA THR A 153 28.54 27.97 -14.25
C THR A 153 28.55 26.51 -13.77
N SER A 154 27.56 25.71 -14.16
CA SER A 154 27.44 24.33 -13.74
C SER A 154 28.46 23.42 -14.43
N PRO A 155 29.06 22.44 -13.73
CA PRO A 155 30.02 21.52 -14.31
C PRO A 155 29.39 20.54 -15.31
N GLU A 156 28.10 20.23 -15.15
CA GLU A 156 27.36 19.31 -16.00
C GLU A 156 26.09 19.98 -16.54
N LEU A 157 26.15 20.43 -17.80
CA LEU A 157 25.05 21.15 -18.45
C LEU A 157 23.76 20.34 -18.48
N ARG A 158 23.84 19.03 -18.71
CA ARG A 158 22.68 18.13 -18.79
C ARG A 158 21.91 18.08 -17.47
N SER A 159 22.62 17.91 -16.36
CA SER A 159 22.05 17.89 -15.01
C SER A 159 21.48 19.27 -14.62
N ALA A 160 22.21 20.35 -14.91
CA ALA A 160 21.73 21.71 -14.65
C ALA A 160 20.48 22.06 -15.47
N GLY A 161 20.45 21.65 -16.74
CA GLY A 161 19.29 21.80 -17.62
C GLY A 161 18.05 21.12 -17.06
N THR A 162 18.16 19.87 -16.61
CA THR A 162 17.05 19.11 -16.00
C THR A 162 16.51 19.83 -14.77
N VAL A 163 17.39 20.30 -13.88
CA VAL A 163 17.01 21.07 -12.68
C VAL A 163 16.28 22.36 -13.07
N GLY A 164 16.79 23.10 -14.06
CA GLY A 164 16.16 24.33 -14.54
C GLY A 164 14.77 24.11 -15.13
N ILE A 165 14.60 23.01 -15.89
CA ILE A 165 13.30 22.60 -16.45
C ILE A 165 12.32 22.28 -15.32
N ASP A 166 12.72 21.46 -14.35
CA ASP A 166 11.87 21.06 -13.23
C ASP A 166 11.44 22.28 -12.39
N MET A 167 12.35 23.24 -12.16
CA MET A 167 12.02 24.51 -11.49
C MET A 167 10.95 25.30 -12.26
N CYS A 168 11.04 25.35 -13.59
CA CYS A 168 10.03 26.02 -14.42
C CYS A 168 8.67 25.29 -14.36
N LEU A 169 8.67 23.95 -14.39
CA LEU A 169 7.44 23.15 -14.31
C LEU A 169 6.75 23.29 -12.94
N GLN A 170 7.51 23.20 -11.85
CA GLN A 170 7.00 23.33 -10.48
C GLN A 170 6.39 24.71 -10.22
N THR A 171 6.95 25.76 -10.83
CA THR A 171 6.43 27.14 -10.75
C THR A 171 5.41 27.48 -11.83
N ARG A 172 4.92 26.47 -12.57
CA ARG A 172 3.92 26.60 -13.64
C ARG A 172 4.32 27.56 -14.77
N ARG A 173 5.63 27.73 -15.02
CA ARG A 173 6.21 28.54 -16.12
C ARG A 173 6.38 27.70 -17.38
N TYR A 174 5.29 27.09 -17.85
CA TYR A 174 5.31 26.08 -18.90
C TYR A 174 5.91 26.56 -20.23
N ARG A 175 5.66 27.81 -20.65
CA ARG A 175 6.28 28.38 -21.86
C ARG A 175 7.80 28.46 -21.74
N MET A 176 8.29 28.84 -20.56
CA MET A 176 9.73 28.93 -20.31
C MET A 176 10.35 27.53 -20.27
N ALA A 177 9.70 26.56 -19.62
CA ALA A 177 10.14 25.18 -19.61
C ALA A 177 10.29 24.61 -21.03
N ALA A 178 9.26 24.77 -21.88
CA ALA A 178 9.29 24.29 -23.26
C ALA A 178 10.40 24.95 -24.09
N GLY A 179 10.55 26.29 -23.99
CA GLY A 179 11.61 27.01 -24.70
C GLY A 179 13.02 26.67 -24.22
N LEU A 180 13.19 26.42 -22.91
CA LEU A 180 14.46 25.97 -22.34
C LEU A 180 14.85 24.59 -22.87
N ILE A 181 13.89 23.67 -22.96
CA ILE A 181 14.12 22.34 -23.54
C ILE A 181 14.57 22.45 -25.00
N ASP A 182 13.88 23.26 -25.81
CA ASP A 182 14.25 23.45 -27.22
C ASP A 182 15.66 24.03 -27.39
N SER A 183 16.05 25.00 -26.54
CA SER A 183 17.41 25.53 -26.52
C SER A 183 18.43 24.46 -26.13
N LEU A 184 18.16 23.67 -25.10
CA LEU A 184 19.06 22.62 -24.62
C LEU A 184 19.22 21.50 -25.64
N ARG A 185 18.16 21.12 -26.37
CA ARG A 185 18.25 20.13 -27.47
C ARG A 185 19.22 20.58 -28.55
N GLY A 186 19.21 21.86 -28.89
CA GLY A 186 20.15 22.43 -29.86
C GLY A 186 21.60 22.42 -29.36
N VAL A 187 21.83 22.75 -28.10
CA VAL A 187 23.18 22.81 -27.50
C VAL A 187 23.75 21.42 -27.21
N LEU A 188 22.91 20.48 -26.77
CA LEU A 188 23.31 19.10 -26.46
C LEU A 188 23.33 18.19 -27.70
N GLU A 189 22.77 18.65 -28.83
CA GLU A 189 22.54 17.84 -30.05
C GLU A 189 21.69 16.58 -29.80
N GLU A 190 20.84 16.63 -28.77
CA GLU A 190 19.99 15.52 -28.35
C GLU A 190 18.51 15.86 -28.64
N PRO A 191 17.95 15.49 -29.81
CA PRO A 191 16.62 15.93 -30.23
C PRO A 191 15.47 15.43 -29.34
N ARG A 192 15.71 14.41 -28.51
CA ARG A 192 14.73 13.82 -27.59
C ARG A 192 14.94 14.20 -26.12
N TYR A 193 15.97 15.00 -25.82
CA TYR A 193 16.25 15.43 -24.45
C TYR A 193 15.00 16.02 -23.79
N ALA A 194 14.70 15.55 -22.57
CA ALA A 194 13.58 15.97 -21.74
C ALA A 194 12.19 15.92 -22.43
N ALA A 195 11.96 14.98 -23.35
CA ALA A 195 10.66 14.84 -24.05
C ALA A 195 9.47 14.70 -23.09
N LEU A 196 9.61 13.92 -22.01
CA LEU A 196 8.55 13.75 -21.03
C LEU A 196 8.22 15.08 -20.31
N GLN A 197 9.21 15.84 -19.85
CA GLN A 197 9.01 17.16 -19.26
C GLN A 197 8.39 18.15 -20.24
N LYS A 198 8.81 18.11 -21.51
CA LYS A 198 8.24 18.98 -22.56
C LYS A 198 6.78 18.67 -22.82
N SER A 199 6.40 17.39 -22.84
CA SER A 199 5.00 17.00 -23.00
C SER A 199 4.10 17.57 -21.88
N GLN A 200 4.57 17.58 -20.63
CA GLN A 200 3.84 18.17 -19.50
C GLN A 200 3.63 19.67 -19.68
N ALA A 201 4.69 20.38 -20.10
CA ALA A 201 4.58 21.82 -20.42
C ALA A 201 3.61 22.06 -21.58
N LEU A 202 3.62 21.23 -22.62
CA LEU A 202 2.75 21.37 -23.78
C LEU A 202 1.28 21.09 -23.44
N LEU A 203 0.99 20.07 -22.63
CA LEU A 203 -0.36 19.81 -22.12
C LEU A 203 -0.89 21.00 -21.34
N ALA A 204 -0.07 21.57 -20.44
CA ALA A 204 -0.44 22.75 -19.66
C ALA A 204 -0.69 24.01 -20.50
N LEU A 205 -0.16 24.04 -21.73
CA LEU A 205 -0.34 25.11 -22.71
C LEU A 205 -1.43 24.80 -23.74
N ASP A 206 -2.22 23.74 -23.51
CA ASP A 206 -3.27 23.24 -24.42
C ASP A 206 -2.73 22.86 -25.82
N ARG A 207 -1.45 22.50 -25.91
CA ARG A 207 -0.80 22.04 -27.15
C ARG A 207 -0.80 20.51 -27.23
N LYS A 208 -1.99 19.93 -27.13
CA LYS A 208 -2.26 18.48 -26.97
C LYS A 208 -1.59 17.61 -28.04
N THR A 209 -1.71 17.96 -29.31
CA THR A 209 -1.11 17.19 -30.42
C THR A 209 0.42 17.18 -30.35
N ALA A 210 1.05 18.30 -30.00
CA ALA A 210 2.49 18.39 -29.85
C ALA A 210 2.97 17.61 -28.61
N ALA A 211 2.19 17.61 -27.53
CA ALA A 211 2.47 16.81 -26.36
C ALA A 211 2.46 15.30 -26.67
N ALA A 212 1.50 14.83 -27.47
CA ALA A 212 1.43 13.43 -27.93
C ALA A 212 2.70 13.00 -28.69
N VAL A 213 3.24 13.87 -29.56
CA VAL A 213 4.50 13.62 -30.27
C VAL A 213 5.68 13.50 -29.31
N GLU A 214 5.76 14.34 -28.28
CA GLU A 214 6.83 14.28 -27.28
C GLU A 214 6.71 13.02 -26.38
N ILE A 215 5.49 12.59 -26.05
CA ILE A 215 5.24 11.33 -25.34
C ILE A 215 5.71 10.13 -26.18
N SER A 216 5.34 10.10 -27.46
CA SER A 216 5.81 9.08 -28.40
C SER A 216 7.34 9.07 -28.50
N ALA A 217 7.98 10.24 -28.61
CA ALA A 217 9.43 10.35 -28.62
C ALA A 217 10.08 9.77 -27.35
N ALA A 218 9.51 10.05 -26.18
CA ALA A 218 9.98 9.51 -24.90
C ALA A 218 9.86 7.97 -24.84
N LEU A 219 8.72 7.41 -25.29
CA LEU A 219 8.52 5.96 -25.35
C LEU A 219 9.43 5.28 -26.36
N ARG A 220 9.73 5.92 -27.50
CA ARG A 220 10.65 5.37 -28.51
C ARG A 220 12.11 5.37 -28.05
N GLU A 221 12.48 6.29 -27.15
CA GLU A 221 13.80 6.29 -26.55
C GLU A 221 13.91 5.21 -25.46
N GLN A 222 12.89 5.10 -24.61
CA GLN A 222 12.88 4.15 -23.49
C GLN A 222 11.50 3.47 -23.36
N PRO A 223 11.22 2.41 -24.14
CA PRO A 223 9.91 1.76 -24.16
C PRO A 223 9.46 1.21 -22.81
N TYR A 224 10.42 0.80 -21.98
CA TYR A 224 10.18 0.28 -20.63
C TYR A 224 9.74 1.36 -19.62
N ASN A 225 9.73 2.65 -20.00
CA ASN A 225 9.20 3.72 -19.15
C ASN A 225 7.68 3.89 -19.26
N LEU A 226 6.96 2.97 -19.92
CA LEU A 226 5.50 3.02 -20.06
C LEU A 226 4.78 3.36 -18.74
N SER A 227 5.08 2.65 -17.65
CA SER A 227 4.45 2.87 -16.34
C SER A 227 4.74 4.28 -15.80
N LEU A 228 5.97 4.77 -15.97
CA LEU A 228 6.37 6.12 -15.55
C LEU A 228 5.65 7.20 -16.38
N VAL A 229 5.61 7.03 -17.69
CA VAL A 229 4.94 7.96 -18.62
C VAL A 229 3.44 8.02 -18.30
N ARG A 230 2.79 6.87 -18.12
CA ARG A 230 1.38 6.78 -17.71
C ARG A 230 1.14 7.49 -16.38
N GLY A 231 1.93 7.18 -15.36
CA GLY A 231 1.79 7.80 -14.04
C GLY A 231 1.92 9.33 -14.10
N ARG A 232 2.89 9.85 -14.88
CA ARG A 232 3.05 11.30 -15.06
C ARG A 232 1.92 11.97 -15.83
N LEU A 233 1.25 11.27 -16.74
CA LEU A 233 0.06 11.79 -17.41
C LEU A 233 -1.10 11.89 -16.42
N LEU A 234 -1.39 10.80 -15.71
CA LEU A 234 -2.51 10.74 -14.76
C LEU A 234 -2.35 11.66 -13.54
N GLN A 235 -1.12 11.94 -13.11
CA GLN A 235 -0.82 12.92 -12.05
C GLN A 235 -0.67 14.35 -12.58
N GLY A 236 -0.64 14.52 -13.91
CA GLY A 236 -0.28 15.77 -14.57
C GLY A 236 -1.49 16.63 -14.96
N ASN A 237 -1.29 17.44 -16.01
CA ASN A 237 -2.34 18.29 -16.57
C ASN A 237 -3.19 17.57 -17.63
N PHE A 238 -3.08 16.25 -17.75
CA PHE A 238 -3.91 15.48 -18.66
C PHE A 238 -5.19 15.06 -17.94
N ASP A 239 -6.34 15.42 -18.50
CA ASP A 239 -7.64 14.94 -18.05
C ASP A 239 -8.23 13.96 -19.09
N PRO A 240 -8.34 12.66 -18.75
CA PRO A 240 -8.90 11.63 -19.64
C PRO A 240 -10.29 11.95 -20.19
N LYS A 241 -11.10 12.76 -19.49
CA LYS A 241 -12.47 13.11 -19.88
C LYS A 241 -12.52 14.29 -20.84
N THR A 242 -11.61 15.26 -20.73
CA THR A 242 -11.64 16.49 -21.53
C THR A 242 -10.59 16.56 -22.63
N ASP A 243 -9.54 15.75 -22.55
CA ASP A 243 -8.39 15.85 -23.46
C ASP A 243 -8.48 14.89 -24.65
N GLY A 244 -9.66 14.86 -25.28
CA GLY A 244 -9.94 14.04 -26.47
C GLY A 244 -8.95 14.26 -27.62
N ASP A 245 -8.49 15.50 -27.85
CA ASP A 245 -7.52 15.82 -28.89
C ASP A 245 -6.15 15.19 -28.65
N PHE A 246 -5.70 15.10 -27.39
CA PHE A 246 -4.45 14.43 -27.05
C PHE A 246 -4.57 12.93 -27.34
N LEU A 247 -5.67 12.32 -26.90
CA LEU A 247 -5.92 10.90 -27.11
C LEU A 247 -6.05 10.56 -28.59
N GLN A 248 -6.72 11.40 -29.39
CA GLN A 248 -6.82 11.24 -30.83
C GLN A 248 -5.46 11.37 -31.53
N ALA A 249 -4.62 12.31 -31.09
CA ALA A 249 -3.26 12.45 -31.60
C ALA A 249 -2.40 11.22 -31.26
N MET A 250 -2.46 10.73 -30.01
CA MET A 250 -1.77 9.52 -29.59
C MET A 250 -2.24 8.28 -30.36
N ARG A 251 -3.55 8.14 -30.61
CA ARG A 251 -4.11 7.08 -31.48
C ARG A 251 -3.54 7.15 -32.89
N SER A 252 -3.54 8.34 -33.49
CA SER A 252 -3.00 8.54 -34.85
C SER A 252 -1.51 8.16 -34.95
N ILE A 253 -0.72 8.41 -33.90
CA ILE A 253 0.68 7.98 -33.83
C ILE A 253 0.78 6.46 -33.67
N ALA A 254 -0.02 5.88 -32.77
CA ALA A 254 0.00 4.46 -32.44
C ALA A 254 -0.55 3.57 -33.56
N ASP A 255 -1.42 4.09 -34.42
CA ASP A 255 -1.93 3.41 -35.63
C ASP A 255 -1.02 3.66 -36.86
N GLY A 256 -0.08 4.60 -36.75
CA GLY A 256 0.81 5.00 -37.84
C GLY A 256 1.93 3.99 -38.14
N PRO A 257 2.55 4.09 -39.32
CA PRO A 257 3.69 3.24 -39.67
C PRO A 257 4.86 3.48 -38.70
N GLY A 258 5.46 2.39 -38.21
CA GLY A 258 6.58 2.46 -37.26
C GLY A 258 6.15 2.70 -35.80
N SER A 259 4.87 2.58 -35.48
CA SER A 259 4.39 2.55 -34.09
C SER A 259 5.06 1.44 -33.28
N ILE A 260 5.32 1.68 -32.01
CA ILE A 260 5.81 0.63 -31.09
C ILE A 260 4.71 0.13 -30.15
N PRO A 261 4.79 -1.11 -29.62
CA PRO A 261 3.78 -1.64 -28.70
C PRO A 261 3.49 -0.76 -27.48
N ALA A 262 4.51 -0.08 -26.94
CA ALA A 262 4.36 0.80 -25.78
C ALA A 262 3.44 2.01 -26.05
N GLU A 263 3.48 2.58 -27.26
CA GLU A 263 2.56 3.67 -27.66
C GLU A 263 1.12 3.16 -27.68
N LYS A 264 0.93 1.95 -28.22
CA LYS A 264 -0.39 1.35 -28.34
C LYS A 264 -1.00 1.02 -26.98
N ILE A 265 -0.20 0.43 -26.09
CA ILE A 265 -0.62 0.15 -24.72
C ILE A 265 -0.91 1.43 -23.95
N LEU A 266 -0.14 2.50 -24.15
CA LEU A 266 -0.44 3.78 -23.51
C LEU A 266 -1.83 4.30 -23.95
N VAL A 267 -2.16 4.20 -25.24
CA VAL A 267 -3.50 4.54 -25.75
C VAL A 267 -4.58 3.69 -25.07
N ALA A 268 -4.39 2.37 -24.98
CA ALA A 268 -5.31 1.48 -24.27
C ALA A 268 -5.52 1.92 -22.81
N ASN A 269 -4.44 2.26 -22.10
CA ASN A 269 -4.52 2.73 -20.72
C ASN A 269 -5.28 4.06 -20.57
N MET A 270 -5.06 5.02 -21.48
CA MET A 270 -5.79 6.30 -21.44
C MET A 270 -7.28 6.09 -21.76
N LEU A 271 -7.60 5.16 -22.66
CA LEU A 271 -8.99 4.77 -22.94
C LEU A 271 -9.66 4.15 -21.73
N LEU A 272 -8.96 3.24 -21.05
CA LEU A 272 -9.45 2.57 -19.85
C LEU A 272 -9.83 3.58 -18.77
N VAL A 273 -8.93 4.52 -18.45
CA VAL A 273 -9.19 5.56 -17.43
C VAL A 273 -10.25 6.57 -17.89
N SER A 274 -10.46 6.74 -19.21
CA SER A 274 -11.56 7.57 -19.75
C SER A 274 -12.94 6.89 -19.73
N GLY A 275 -13.06 5.68 -19.17
CA GLY A 275 -14.31 4.91 -19.14
C GLY A 275 -14.63 4.18 -20.46
N ARG A 276 -13.67 4.10 -21.39
CA ARG A 276 -13.83 3.46 -22.71
C ARG A 276 -13.20 2.06 -22.71
N ALA A 277 -13.60 1.24 -21.74
CA ALA A 277 -12.99 -0.06 -21.45
C ALA A 277 -12.96 -1.00 -22.65
N ARG A 278 -14.08 -1.13 -23.39
CA ARG A 278 -14.14 -2.03 -24.55
C ARG A 278 -13.14 -1.65 -25.64
N GLU A 279 -13.05 -0.35 -25.95
CA GLU A 279 -12.07 0.14 -26.93
C GLU A 279 -10.63 -0.06 -26.45
N ALA A 280 -10.37 0.13 -25.15
CA ALA A 280 -9.06 -0.17 -24.56
C ALA A 280 -8.68 -1.65 -24.75
N THR A 281 -9.62 -2.55 -24.45
CA THR A 281 -9.43 -3.99 -24.59
C THR A 281 -9.19 -4.40 -26.03
N ASP A 282 -10.00 -3.93 -26.98
CA ASP A 282 -9.83 -4.24 -28.41
C ASP A 282 -8.43 -3.82 -28.90
N TYR A 283 -7.96 -2.66 -28.45
CA TYR A 283 -6.66 -2.12 -28.79
C TYR A 283 -5.50 -2.97 -28.25
N ALA A 284 -5.62 -3.45 -27.01
CA ALA A 284 -4.64 -4.35 -26.40
C ALA A 284 -4.69 -5.77 -26.98
N LEU A 285 -5.88 -6.29 -27.30
CA LEU A 285 -6.05 -7.61 -27.91
C LEU A 285 -5.42 -7.68 -29.30
N ALA A 286 -5.50 -6.62 -30.10
CA ALA A 286 -4.83 -6.56 -31.40
C ALA A 286 -3.31 -6.79 -31.30
N LEU A 287 -2.68 -6.41 -30.18
CA LEU A 287 -1.26 -6.62 -29.93
C LEU A 287 -0.91 -8.07 -29.59
N THR A 288 -1.88 -8.91 -29.20
CA THR A 288 -1.63 -10.32 -28.86
C THR A 288 -1.24 -11.18 -30.08
N ALA A 289 -1.44 -10.63 -31.29
CA ALA A 289 -1.00 -11.20 -32.56
C ALA A 289 0.46 -10.84 -32.92
N ASP A 290 1.15 -10.01 -32.13
CA ASP A 290 2.54 -9.62 -32.33
C ASP A 290 3.41 -10.07 -31.16
N ALA A 291 4.29 -11.05 -31.40
CA ALA A 291 5.20 -11.58 -30.38
C ALA A 291 6.10 -10.50 -29.74
N ALA A 292 6.46 -9.44 -30.48
CA ALA A 292 7.29 -8.36 -29.96
C ALA A 292 6.55 -7.49 -28.93
N ALA A 293 5.20 -7.50 -28.95
CA ALA A 293 4.37 -6.73 -28.02
C ALA A 293 4.20 -7.39 -26.64
N GLY A 294 4.52 -8.69 -26.51
CA GLY A 294 4.22 -9.46 -25.29
C GLY A 294 4.84 -8.86 -24.01
N ASN A 295 6.06 -8.32 -24.07
CA ASN A 295 6.66 -7.67 -22.90
C ASN A 295 5.93 -6.40 -22.47
N ALA A 296 5.47 -5.58 -23.43
CA ALA A 296 4.72 -4.36 -23.13
C ALA A 296 3.35 -4.68 -22.51
N ILE A 297 2.66 -5.71 -23.03
CA ILE A 297 1.40 -6.23 -22.48
C ILE A 297 1.60 -6.68 -21.03
N LEU A 298 2.62 -7.49 -20.74
CA LEU A 298 2.88 -8.00 -19.39
C LEU A 298 3.33 -6.91 -18.41
N GLN A 299 4.14 -5.95 -18.85
CA GLN A 299 4.52 -4.81 -18.03
C GLN A 299 3.30 -3.97 -17.65
N ASN A 300 2.38 -3.79 -18.60
CA ASN A 300 1.14 -3.08 -18.34
C ASN A 300 0.26 -3.81 -17.35
N ALA A 301 0.04 -5.12 -17.57
CA ALA A 301 -0.76 -5.94 -16.66
C ALA A 301 -0.19 -5.90 -15.23
N GLY A 302 1.12 -6.05 -15.06
CA GLY A 302 1.74 -5.94 -13.74
C GLY A 302 1.63 -4.55 -13.11
N THR A 303 1.47 -3.48 -13.89
CA THR A 303 1.20 -2.14 -13.36
C THR A 303 -0.26 -2.03 -12.91
N LEU A 304 -1.20 -2.42 -13.77
CA LEU A 304 -2.64 -2.35 -13.47
C LEU A 304 -3.05 -3.26 -12.30
N VAL A 305 -2.46 -4.45 -12.16
CA VAL A 305 -2.71 -5.34 -11.01
C VAL A 305 -2.34 -4.68 -9.69
N ARG A 306 -1.19 -4.00 -9.61
CA ARG A 306 -0.81 -3.25 -8.40
C ARG A 306 -1.71 -2.04 -8.15
N GLU A 307 -2.27 -1.46 -9.21
CA GLU A 307 -3.19 -0.33 -9.08
C GLU A 307 -4.60 -0.77 -8.66
N LEU A 308 -5.04 -2.00 -8.99
CA LEU A 308 -6.32 -2.53 -8.52
C LEU A 308 -6.46 -2.45 -6.99
N GLU A 309 -5.36 -2.67 -6.26
CA GLU A 309 -5.34 -2.57 -4.78
C GLU A 309 -5.57 -1.13 -4.27
N LEU A 310 -5.39 -0.13 -5.12
CA LEU A 310 -5.49 1.30 -4.79
C LEU A 310 -6.75 1.95 -5.36
N LEU A 311 -7.48 1.26 -6.24
CA LEU A 311 -8.71 1.76 -6.83
C LEU A 311 -9.88 1.50 -5.88
N ASP A 312 -10.72 2.51 -5.71
CA ASP A 312 -12.04 2.32 -5.12
C ASP A 312 -12.82 1.30 -5.96
N HIS A 313 -13.72 0.55 -5.32
CA HIS A 313 -14.49 -0.52 -6.00
C HIS A 313 -15.63 0.06 -6.87
N ASP A 314 -15.26 0.91 -7.82
CA ASP A 314 -16.12 1.66 -8.72
C ASP A 314 -16.09 1.13 -10.17
N ASP A 315 -16.69 1.87 -11.10
CA ASP A 315 -16.73 1.53 -12.52
C ASP A 315 -15.32 1.37 -13.14
N GLN A 316 -14.32 2.10 -12.61
CA GLN A 316 -12.95 2.02 -13.11
C GLN A 316 -12.27 0.73 -12.67
N TYR A 317 -12.53 0.27 -11.44
CA TYR A 317 -12.08 -1.04 -10.97
C TYR A 317 -12.62 -2.15 -11.89
N ASP A 318 -13.92 -2.12 -12.19
CA ASP A 318 -14.58 -3.13 -13.04
C ASP A 318 -14.06 -3.18 -14.46
N ALA A 319 -13.90 -2.00 -15.05
CA ALA A 319 -13.30 -1.83 -16.35
C ALA A 319 -11.89 -2.44 -16.39
N THR A 320 -11.10 -2.20 -15.34
CA THR A 320 -9.71 -2.67 -15.25
C THR A 320 -9.62 -4.18 -15.05
N VAL A 321 -10.45 -4.75 -14.18
CA VAL A 321 -10.54 -6.21 -13.99
C VAL A 321 -10.96 -6.89 -15.30
N SER A 322 -12.02 -6.40 -15.95
CA SER A 322 -12.51 -6.96 -17.23
C SER A 322 -11.45 -6.90 -18.32
N TYR A 323 -10.77 -5.75 -18.45
CA TYR A 323 -9.65 -5.57 -19.37
C TYR A 323 -8.52 -6.57 -19.10
N LEU A 324 -8.12 -6.73 -17.84
CA LEU A 324 -7.03 -7.63 -17.47
C LEU A 324 -7.36 -9.10 -17.73
N LEU A 325 -8.57 -9.54 -17.39
CA LEU A 325 -9.02 -10.92 -17.63
C LEU A 325 -8.95 -11.25 -19.13
N GLU A 326 -9.58 -10.42 -19.98
CA GLU A 326 -9.67 -10.69 -21.42
C GLU A 326 -8.29 -10.63 -22.09
N VAL A 327 -7.46 -9.63 -21.75
CA VAL A 327 -6.13 -9.47 -22.35
C VAL A 327 -5.16 -10.56 -21.88
N MET A 328 -5.16 -10.93 -20.60
CA MET A 328 -4.27 -11.99 -20.09
C MET A 328 -4.67 -13.37 -20.59
N GLU A 329 -5.96 -13.69 -20.64
CA GLU A 329 -6.46 -14.95 -21.21
C GLU A 329 -6.05 -15.08 -22.68
N LYS A 330 -6.27 -14.04 -23.48
CA LYS A 330 -5.86 -14.05 -24.89
C LYS A 330 -4.36 -14.16 -25.06
N THR A 331 -3.58 -13.48 -24.21
CA THR A 331 -2.11 -13.54 -24.27
C THR A 331 -1.59 -14.93 -23.89
N ALA A 332 -2.16 -15.57 -22.89
CA ALA A 332 -1.78 -16.92 -22.43
C ALA A 332 -2.07 -18.00 -23.49
N THR A 333 -3.20 -17.87 -24.19
CA THR A 333 -3.66 -18.84 -25.21
C THR A 333 -3.14 -18.56 -26.63
N SER A 334 -2.53 -17.40 -26.88
CA SER A 334 -2.01 -17.03 -28.21
C SER A 334 -0.90 -17.97 -28.67
N SER A 335 -1.05 -18.62 -29.82
CA SER A 335 0.02 -19.46 -30.39
C SER A 335 1.22 -18.66 -30.92
N VAL A 336 1.04 -17.36 -31.16
CA VAL A 336 2.10 -16.45 -31.62
C VAL A 336 3.05 -16.08 -30.49
N MET A 337 2.56 -16.04 -29.25
CA MET A 337 3.34 -15.59 -28.11
C MET A 337 4.39 -16.62 -27.67
N PRO A 338 5.63 -16.19 -27.38
CA PRO A 338 6.65 -17.07 -26.81
C PRO A 338 6.17 -17.75 -25.53
N ARG A 339 6.50 -19.04 -25.36
CA ARG A 339 6.05 -19.86 -24.22
C ARG A 339 6.21 -19.17 -22.87
N LEU A 340 7.37 -18.56 -22.61
CA LEU A 340 7.64 -17.88 -21.35
C LEU A 340 6.68 -16.69 -21.10
N LEU A 341 6.33 -15.93 -22.14
CA LEU A 341 5.39 -14.81 -22.00
C LEU A 341 3.97 -15.31 -21.78
N ARG A 342 3.59 -16.44 -22.40
CA ARG A 342 2.30 -17.09 -22.15
C ARG A 342 2.17 -17.59 -20.72
N GLN A 343 3.23 -18.19 -20.18
CA GLN A 343 3.27 -18.63 -18.79
C GLN A 343 3.13 -17.45 -17.82
N ARG A 344 3.87 -16.37 -18.05
CA ARG A 344 3.73 -15.14 -17.24
C ARG A 344 2.34 -14.50 -17.35
N ALA A 345 1.70 -14.57 -18.52
CA ALA A 345 0.34 -14.09 -18.70
C ALA A 345 -0.67 -14.97 -17.93
N ALA A 346 -0.49 -16.29 -17.95
CA ALA A 346 -1.28 -17.23 -17.17
C ALA A 346 -1.13 -16.98 -15.65
N ASP A 347 0.09 -16.69 -15.17
CA ASP A 347 0.30 -16.33 -13.76
C ASP A 347 -0.47 -15.08 -13.36
N ARG A 348 -0.46 -14.04 -14.21
CA ARG A 348 -1.23 -12.81 -13.99
C ARG A 348 -2.73 -13.03 -14.12
N LEU A 349 -3.17 -13.90 -15.02
CA LEU A 349 -4.57 -14.28 -15.14
C LEU A 349 -5.08 -14.93 -13.85
N ALA A 350 -4.29 -15.82 -13.25
CA ALA A 350 -4.62 -16.47 -11.98
C ALA A 350 -4.74 -15.47 -10.82
N GLU A 351 -3.88 -14.45 -10.78
CA GLU A 351 -3.91 -13.41 -9.75
C GLU A 351 -5.16 -12.52 -9.90
N VAL A 352 -5.46 -12.07 -11.13
CA VAL A 352 -6.62 -11.23 -11.42
C VAL A 352 -7.93 -11.99 -11.21
N CYS A 353 -8.00 -13.27 -11.59
CA CYS A 353 -9.23 -14.05 -11.41
C CYS A 353 -9.55 -14.28 -9.92
N GLN A 354 -8.54 -14.43 -9.06
CA GLN A 354 -8.71 -14.50 -7.59
C GLN A 354 -9.35 -13.22 -7.05
N GLN A 355 -8.80 -12.07 -7.40
CA GLN A 355 -9.36 -10.77 -6.99
C GLN A 355 -10.78 -10.59 -7.53
N ALA A 356 -11.02 -10.93 -8.80
CA ALA A 356 -12.33 -10.81 -9.43
C ALA A 356 -13.39 -11.73 -8.80
N LEU A 357 -13.02 -12.94 -8.35
CA LEU A 357 -13.95 -13.83 -7.66
C LEU A 357 -14.35 -13.27 -6.29
N VAL A 358 -13.37 -12.84 -5.50
CA VAL A 358 -13.60 -12.32 -4.13
C VAL A 358 -14.42 -11.04 -4.16
N THR A 359 -14.23 -10.19 -5.16
CA THR A 359 -14.96 -8.93 -5.32
C THR A 359 -16.26 -9.06 -6.11
N GLY A 360 -16.66 -10.28 -6.51
CA GLY A 360 -17.92 -10.52 -7.22
C GLY A 360 -17.94 -10.01 -8.67
N ARG A 361 -16.77 -9.78 -9.30
CA ARG A 361 -16.64 -9.20 -10.64
C ARG A 361 -16.49 -10.24 -11.76
N LEU A 362 -16.58 -11.53 -11.45
CA LEU A 362 -16.66 -12.59 -12.45
C LEU A 362 -18.09 -12.81 -12.99
N GLY A 363 -19.09 -12.23 -12.32
CA GLY A 363 -20.50 -12.25 -12.71
C GLY A 363 -21.40 -12.03 -11.49
N ASP A 364 -22.62 -11.55 -11.74
CA ASP A 364 -23.61 -11.28 -10.68
C ASP A 364 -24.17 -12.56 -10.03
N ASP A 365 -24.18 -13.67 -10.79
CA ASP A 365 -24.58 -14.98 -10.28
C ASP A 365 -23.35 -15.72 -9.69
N PRO A 366 -23.36 -16.05 -8.38
CA PRO A 366 -22.27 -16.77 -7.74
C PRO A 366 -21.96 -18.13 -8.37
N VAL A 367 -22.96 -18.83 -8.93
CA VAL A 367 -22.73 -20.13 -9.57
C VAL A 367 -22.01 -19.96 -10.90
N ALA A 368 -22.48 -19.05 -11.77
CA ALA A 368 -21.80 -18.71 -13.01
C ALA A 368 -20.39 -18.14 -12.77
N ALA A 369 -20.18 -17.37 -11.71
CA ALA A 369 -18.87 -16.85 -11.33
C ALA A 369 -17.87 -17.99 -11.01
N VAL A 370 -18.33 -19.04 -10.32
CA VAL A 370 -17.53 -20.24 -10.04
C VAL A 370 -17.20 -21.01 -11.32
N GLU A 371 -18.15 -21.14 -12.25
CA GLU A 371 -17.91 -21.80 -13.54
C GLU A 371 -16.86 -21.05 -14.35
N ARG A 372 -17.04 -19.73 -14.51
CA ARG A 372 -16.06 -18.86 -15.19
C ARG A 372 -14.68 -18.92 -14.54
N PHE A 373 -14.61 -18.92 -13.21
CA PHE A 373 -13.33 -19.06 -12.52
C PHE A 373 -12.66 -20.40 -12.81
N ASN A 374 -13.42 -21.50 -12.82
CA ASN A 374 -12.87 -22.82 -13.15
C ASN A 374 -12.28 -22.83 -14.55
N ASP A 375 -13.01 -22.28 -15.54
CA ASP A 375 -12.54 -22.24 -16.92
C ASP A 375 -11.22 -21.48 -17.04
N LEU A 376 -11.14 -20.29 -16.41
CA LEU A 376 -9.91 -19.49 -16.40
C LEU A 376 -8.74 -20.22 -15.72
N VAL A 377 -8.97 -20.85 -14.58
CA VAL A 377 -7.92 -21.59 -13.86
C VAL A 377 -7.47 -22.84 -14.61
N GLU A 378 -8.37 -23.51 -15.32
CA GLU A 378 -8.00 -24.62 -16.20
C GLU A 378 -7.17 -24.15 -17.40
N GLU A 379 -7.45 -22.98 -17.96
CA GLU A 379 -6.56 -22.36 -18.96
C GLU A 379 -5.18 -22.03 -18.39
N VAL A 380 -5.10 -21.50 -17.16
CA VAL A 380 -3.82 -21.30 -16.47
C VAL A 380 -3.09 -22.62 -16.31
N ARG A 381 -3.76 -23.70 -15.87
CA ARG A 381 -3.17 -25.03 -15.68
C ARG A 381 -2.63 -25.61 -16.98
N LYS A 382 -3.35 -25.46 -18.10
CA LYS A 382 -2.90 -25.92 -19.43
C LYS A 382 -1.63 -25.20 -19.89
N VAL A 383 -1.51 -23.90 -19.61
CA VAL A 383 -0.41 -23.06 -20.10
C VAL A 383 0.80 -23.08 -19.14
N ASN A 384 0.55 -23.00 -17.83
CA ASN A 384 1.56 -22.98 -16.79
C ASN A 384 1.16 -23.87 -15.58
N PRO A 385 1.30 -25.20 -15.69
CA PRO A 385 0.94 -26.12 -14.60
C PRO A 385 1.78 -25.92 -13.33
N ALA A 386 2.97 -25.34 -13.44
CA ALA A 386 3.88 -25.06 -12.32
C ALA A 386 3.66 -23.67 -11.69
N SER A 387 2.54 -23.00 -12.00
CA SER A 387 2.23 -21.70 -11.43
C SER A 387 1.90 -21.81 -9.94
N ASP A 388 2.62 -21.09 -9.09
CA ASP A 388 2.31 -20.98 -7.66
C ASP A 388 0.91 -20.37 -7.41
N ASN A 389 0.38 -19.62 -8.38
CA ASN A 389 -0.94 -19.02 -8.26
C ASN A 389 -2.08 -20.05 -8.45
N LEU A 390 -1.81 -21.24 -8.97
CA LEU A 390 -2.84 -22.26 -9.19
C LEU A 390 -3.41 -22.78 -7.88
N TYR A 391 -2.58 -23.17 -6.91
CA TYR A 391 -3.11 -23.68 -5.64
C TYR A 391 -3.78 -22.56 -4.83
N ALA A 392 -3.24 -21.33 -4.87
CA ALA A 392 -3.87 -20.16 -4.27
C ALA A 392 -5.26 -19.88 -4.86
N ALA A 393 -5.41 -20.00 -6.18
CA ALA A 393 -6.70 -19.89 -6.86
C ALA A 393 -7.68 -21.00 -6.44
N GLN A 394 -7.21 -22.24 -6.31
CA GLN A 394 -8.04 -23.35 -5.84
C GLN A 394 -8.48 -23.17 -4.37
N LEU A 395 -7.61 -22.67 -3.50
CA LEU A 395 -7.94 -22.31 -2.11
C LEU A 395 -8.99 -21.19 -2.05
N THR A 396 -8.79 -20.13 -2.85
CA THR A 396 -9.74 -19.01 -2.94
C THR A 396 -11.12 -19.49 -3.38
N LEU A 397 -11.17 -20.38 -4.37
CA LEU A 397 -12.44 -20.95 -4.81
C LEU A 397 -13.05 -21.89 -3.77
N ALA A 398 -12.26 -22.70 -3.06
CA ALA A 398 -12.80 -23.51 -1.96
C ALA A 398 -13.43 -22.63 -0.87
N ARG A 399 -12.79 -21.51 -0.50
CA ARG A 399 -13.37 -20.52 0.41
C ARG A 399 -14.65 -19.93 -0.14
N TYR A 400 -14.68 -19.51 -1.40
CA TYR A 400 -15.89 -18.97 -2.03
C TYR A 400 -17.05 -19.99 -2.04
N LEU A 401 -16.78 -21.26 -2.32
CA LEU A 401 -17.78 -22.34 -2.25
C LEU A 401 -18.34 -22.49 -0.82
N LYS A 402 -17.46 -22.45 0.19
CA LYS A 402 -17.83 -22.55 1.61
C LYS A 402 -18.60 -21.32 2.10
N ASP A 403 -18.03 -20.15 1.90
CA ASP A 403 -18.47 -18.90 2.52
C ASP A 403 -19.62 -18.23 1.76
N THR A 404 -19.56 -18.20 0.42
CA THR A 404 -20.55 -17.51 -0.42
C THR A 404 -21.68 -18.44 -0.81
N LEU A 405 -21.36 -19.62 -1.34
CA LEU A 405 -22.37 -20.60 -1.79
C LEU A 405 -22.89 -21.51 -0.67
N LYS A 406 -22.33 -21.43 0.54
CA LYS A 406 -22.72 -22.26 1.70
C LYS A 406 -22.67 -23.76 1.39
N ASP A 407 -21.70 -24.19 0.56
CA ASP A 407 -21.48 -25.58 0.16
C ASP A 407 -20.09 -26.07 0.62
N PRO A 408 -19.93 -26.30 1.94
CA PRO A 408 -18.67 -26.74 2.53
C PRO A 408 -18.24 -28.13 2.03
N GLU A 409 -19.17 -29.01 1.65
CA GLU A 409 -18.83 -30.33 1.14
C GLU A 409 -18.18 -30.27 -0.24
N ARG A 410 -18.70 -29.43 -1.14
CA ARG A 410 -18.08 -29.23 -2.45
C ARG A 410 -16.72 -28.56 -2.32
N ALA A 411 -16.56 -27.64 -1.37
CA ALA A 411 -15.26 -27.08 -1.01
C ALA A 411 -14.28 -28.18 -0.54
N ALA A 412 -14.71 -29.05 0.38
CA ALA A 412 -13.90 -30.16 0.88
C ALA A 412 -13.48 -31.12 -0.24
N ARG A 413 -14.41 -31.60 -1.08
CA ARG A 413 -14.10 -32.49 -2.22
C ARG A 413 -13.08 -31.90 -3.19
N ARG A 414 -13.08 -30.58 -3.33
CA ARG A 414 -12.12 -29.86 -4.16
C ARG A 414 -10.73 -29.84 -3.53
N LEU A 415 -10.64 -29.54 -2.24
CA LEU A 415 -9.38 -29.53 -1.50
C LEU A 415 -8.78 -30.93 -1.38
N GLU A 416 -9.60 -31.97 -1.25
CA GLU A 416 -9.15 -33.36 -1.32
C GLU A 416 -8.44 -33.68 -2.65
N ARG A 417 -9.03 -33.27 -3.77
CA ARG A 417 -8.39 -33.44 -5.09
C ARG A 417 -7.09 -32.64 -5.20
N LEU A 418 -7.04 -31.44 -4.62
CA LEU A 418 -5.83 -30.63 -4.61
C LEU A 418 -4.69 -31.30 -3.83
N LEU A 419 -4.98 -31.98 -2.72
CA LEU A 419 -3.98 -32.75 -1.96
C LEU A 419 -3.44 -33.97 -2.70
N LEU A 420 -4.10 -34.41 -3.78
CA LEU A 420 -3.60 -35.48 -4.66
C LEU A 420 -2.66 -34.95 -5.75
N ASP A 421 -2.52 -33.63 -5.89
CA ASP A 421 -1.62 -33.02 -6.86
C ASP A 421 -0.15 -33.17 -6.38
N PRO A 422 0.69 -33.94 -7.09
CA PRO A 422 2.07 -34.17 -6.68
C PRO A 422 2.94 -32.91 -6.76
N ASP A 423 2.49 -31.89 -7.50
CA ASP A 423 3.21 -30.63 -7.69
C ASP A 423 2.78 -29.55 -6.68
N LEU A 424 1.91 -29.87 -5.71
CA LEU A 424 1.48 -28.94 -4.67
C LEU A 424 2.65 -28.58 -3.75
N PRO A 425 3.06 -27.30 -3.64
CA PRO A 425 4.16 -26.91 -2.78
C PRO A 425 3.83 -27.17 -1.30
N THR A 426 4.87 -27.39 -0.49
CA THR A 426 4.84 -27.65 0.96
C THR A 426 3.92 -26.65 1.70
N ALA A 427 4.06 -25.35 1.45
CA ALA A 427 3.17 -24.33 2.01
C ALA A 427 1.70 -24.49 1.57
N GLY A 428 1.47 -24.86 0.31
CA GLY A 428 0.16 -25.17 -0.24
C GLY A 428 -0.49 -26.39 0.44
N VAL A 429 0.28 -27.42 0.79
CA VAL A 429 -0.21 -28.61 1.52
C VAL A 429 -0.79 -28.21 2.88
N ALA A 430 -0.06 -27.40 3.65
CA ALA A 430 -0.49 -26.98 4.99
C ALA A 430 -1.77 -26.14 4.95
N LEU A 431 -1.83 -25.13 4.07
CA LEU A 431 -3.01 -24.28 3.90
C LEU A 431 -4.22 -25.07 3.38
N THR A 432 -3.99 -26.05 2.49
CA THR A 432 -5.05 -26.93 1.97
C THR A 432 -5.59 -27.84 3.06
N ARG A 433 -4.73 -28.42 3.91
CA ARG A 433 -5.16 -29.24 5.07
C ARG A 433 -5.95 -28.43 6.09
N LEU A 434 -5.49 -27.22 6.42
CA LEU A 434 -6.20 -26.33 7.34
C LEU A 434 -7.60 -26.01 6.79
N SER A 435 -7.67 -25.53 5.54
CA SER A 435 -8.92 -25.19 4.88
C SER A 435 -9.85 -26.40 4.73
N LEU A 436 -9.29 -27.60 4.49
CA LEU A 436 -10.06 -28.85 4.39
C LEU A 436 -10.66 -29.23 5.75
N GLY A 437 -9.88 -29.10 6.83
CA GLY A 437 -10.37 -29.28 8.18
C GLY A 437 -11.53 -28.34 8.50
N GLU A 438 -11.40 -27.06 8.18
CA GLU A 438 -12.47 -26.06 8.35
C GLU A 438 -13.71 -26.39 7.50
N CYS A 439 -13.55 -26.83 6.25
CA CYS A 439 -14.68 -27.26 5.42
C CYS A 439 -15.40 -28.47 6.03
N TYR A 440 -14.67 -29.44 6.60
CA TYR A 440 -15.28 -30.57 7.29
C TYR A 440 -16.06 -30.15 8.53
N LEU A 441 -15.50 -29.23 9.32
CA LEU A 441 -16.20 -28.68 10.48
C LEU A 441 -17.45 -27.91 10.04
N ALA A 442 -17.39 -27.05 9.02
CA ALA A 442 -18.55 -26.36 8.46
C ALA A 442 -19.63 -27.33 7.93
N ALA A 443 -19.22 -28.48 7.37
CA ALA A 443 -20.11 -29.57 6.97
C ALA A 443 -20.64 -30.44 8.13
N ALA A 444 -20.32 -30.09 9.38
CA ALA A 444 -20.60 -30.87 10.59
C ALA A 444 -20.00 -32.29 10.63
N ASP A 445 -18.95 -32.55 9.84
CA ASP A 445 -18.17 -33.78 9.87
C ASP A 445 -16.98 -33.64 10.83
N THR A 446 -17.28 -33.68 12.13
CA THR A 446 -16.28 -33.48 13.19
C THR A 446 -15.21 -34.56 13.19
N ALA A 447 -15.54 -35.79 12.77
CA ALA A 447 -14.61 -36.90 12.72
C ALA A 447 -13.50 -36.66 11.70
N ARG A 448 -13.86 -36.33 10.44
CA ARG A 448 -12.85 -36.02 9.40
C ARG A 448 -12.14 -34.71 9.68
N GLY A 449 -12.86 -33.68 10.13
CA GLY A 449 -12.27 -32.39 10.51
C GLY A 449 -11.19 -32.56 11.59
N ARG A 450 -11.52 -33.25 12.69
CA ARG A 450 -10.58 -33.55 13.78
C ARG A 450 -9.38 -34.36 13.30
N ALA A 451 -9.59 -35.37 12.45
CA ALA A 451 -8.50 -36.20 11.94
C ALA A 451 -7.47 -35.38 11.15
N VAL A 452 -7.94 -34.56 10.19
CA VAL A 452 -7.07 -33.71 9.35
C VAL A 452 -6.34 -32.66 10.19
N LEU A 453 -7.07 -31.96 11.07
CA LEU A 453 -6.48 -30.92 11.91
C LEU A 453 -5.51 -31.47 12.96
N THR A 454 -5.76 -32.67 13.50
CA THR A 454 -4.83 -33.33 14.43
C THR A 454 -3.54 -33.71 13.73
N GLN A 455 -3.62 -34.19 12.48
CA GLN A 455 -2.42 -34.49 11.70
C GLN A 455 -1.62 -33.22 11.41
N LEU A 456 -2.29 -32.13 11.02
CA LEU A 456 -1.64 -30.84 10.75
C LEU A 456 -1.02 -30.23 12.03
N GLY A 457 -1.73 -30.26 13.16
CA GLY A 457 -1.24 -29.73 14.43
C GLY A 457 0.02 -30.43 14.97
N ARG A 458 0.27 -31.67 14.56
CA ARG A 458 1.48 -32.43 14.93
C ARG A 458 2.68 -32.15 14.04
N ASP A 459 2.50 -31.39 12.96
CA ASP A 459 3.52 -31.16 11.94
C ASP A 459 4.38 -29.94 12.32
N PRO A 460 5.64 -30.14 12.76
CA PRO A 460 6.48 -29.05 13.27
C PRO A 460 6.94 -28.09 12.17
N ASP A 461 6.84 -28.50 10.90
CA ASP A 461 7.29 -27.72 9.75
C ASP A 461 6.31 -26.58 9.42
N TYR A 462 5.09 -26.61 9.97
CA TYR A 462 4.03 -25.65 9.68
C TYR A 462 3.46 -24.98 10.93
N ARG A 463 4.33 -24.37 11.75
CA ARG A 463 3.93 -23.79 13.06
C ARG A 463 2.67 -22.91 13.02
N ASP A 464 2.56 -22.00 12.05
CA ASP A 464 1.40 -21.12 11.93
C ASP A 464 0.11 -21.92 11.60
N ALA A 465 0.16 -22.82 10.62
CA ALA A 465 -1.00 -23.63 10.25
C ALA A 465 -1.35 -24.67 11.33
N ALA A 466 -0.35 -25.20 12.03
CA ALA A 466 -0.50 -26.10 13.17
C ALA A 466 -1.16 -25.38 14.36
N GLY A 467 -0.76 -24.13 14.63
CA GLY A 467 -1.39 -23.27 15.64
C GLY A 467 -2.85 -22.99 15.31
N ALA A 468 -3.17 -22.62 14.07
CA ALA A 468 -4.54 -22.46 13.61
C ALA A 468 -5.36 -23.76 13.74
N ALA A 469 -4.76 -24.91 13.40
CA ALA A 469 -5.41 -26.21 13.55
C ALA A 469 -5.69 -26.54 15.03
N HIS A 470 -4.75 -26.24 15.93
CA HIS A 470 -4.96 -26.39 17.36
C HIS A 470 -6.03 -25.44 17.90
N PHE A 471 -6.13 -24.22 17.39
CA PHE A 471 -7.21 -23.31 17.74
C PHE A 471 -8.59 -23.90 17.37
N GLN A 472 -8.75 -24.41 16.15
CA GLN A 472 -10.00 -25.06 15.74
C GLN A 472 -10.31 -26.32 16.55
N LEU A 473 -9.30 -27.15 16.84
CA LEU A 473 -9.45 -28.32 17.70
C LEU A 473 -9.86 -27.94 19.13
N ALA A 474 -9.35 -26.83 19.67
CA ALA A 474 -9.69 -26.37 21.03
C ALA A 474 -11.15 -25.95 21.10
N ARG A 475 -11.64 -25.26 20.07
CA ARG A 475 -13.06 -24.91 19.93
C ARG A 475 -13.95 -26.15 19.80
N LEU A 476 -13.50 -27.18 19.08
CA LEU A 476 -14.23 -28.45 19.00
C LEU A 476 -14.23 -29.20 20.34
N ASP A 477 -13.09 -29.23 21.04
CA ASP A 477 -12.98 -29.81 22.39
C ASP A 477 -13.93 -29.07 23.37
N LEU A 478 -14.07 -27.74 23.24
CA LEU A 478 -15.03 -26.90 23.99
C LEU A 478 -16.48 -27.04 23.50
N ALA A 479 -16.73 -27.57 22.31
CA ALA A 479 -18.09 -27.85 21.86
C ALA A 479 -18.57 -29.24 22.33
N GLU A 480 -17.64 -30.16 22.55
CA GLU A 480 -17.90 -31.58 22.82
C GLU A 480 -17.88 -31.97 24.31
N GLY A 481 -17.64 -31.03 25.24
CA GLY A 481 -17.59 -31.35 26.68
C GLY A 481 -16.19 -31.47 27.28
N ALA A 482 -15.13 -31.37 26.47
CA ALA A 482 -13.77 -31.65 26.91
C ALA A 482 -13.07 -30.40 27.47
N TRP A 483 -13.66 -29.78 28.50
CA TRP A 483 -13.26 -28.46 29.02
C TRP A 483 -11.77 -28.34 29.41
N PRO A 484 -11.19 -29.28 30.18
CA PRO A 484 -9.77 -29.19 30.56
C PRO A 484 -8.86 -29.28 29.33
N THR A 485 -9.18 -30.17 28.39
CA THR A 485 -8.44 -30.33 27.13
C THR A 485 -8.51 -29.07 26.27
N ALA A 486 -9.70 -28.46 26.16
CA ALA A 486 -9.90 -27.23 25.42
C ALA A 486 -9.08 -26.08 26.01
N ARG A 487 -9.17 -25.88 27.34
CA ARG A 487 -8.39 -24.89 28.09
C ARG A 487 -6.89 -25.02 27.82
N ASP A 488 -6.36 -26.24 28.00
CA ASP A 488 -4.92 -26.49 27.85
C ASP A 488 -4.48 -26.24 26.40
N ARG A 489 -5.31 -26.63 25.42
CA ARG A 489 -5.01 -26.38 24.01
C ARG A 489 -5.06 -24.90 23.65
N PHE A 490 -6.02 -24.13 24.18
CA PHE A 490 -6.06 -22.68 23.99
C PHE A 490 -4.82 -21.98 24.58
N ALA A 491 -4.36 -22.42 25.75
CA ALA A 491 -3.14 -21.89 26.36
C ALA A 491 -1.91 -22.17 25.49
N VAL A 492 -1.77 -23.40 24.98
CA VAL A 492 -0.66 -23.77 24.07
C VAL A 492 -0.67 -22.92 22.80
N VAL A 493 -1.83 -22.74 22.17
CA VAL A 493 -1.96 -21.91 20.95
C VAL A 493 -1.50 -20.47 21.18
N ALA A 494 -1.89 -19.87 22.31
CA ALA A 494 -1.51 -18.50 22.65
C ALA A 494 -0.02 -18.36 22.98
N LEU A 495 0.58 -19.36 23.63
CA LEU A 495 1.99 -19.35 24.01
C LEU A 495 2.93 -19.64 22.83
N ASP A 496 2.56 -20.58 21.96
CA ASP A 496 3.41 -21.02 20.85
C ASP A 496 3.40 -20.03 19.67
N ASN A 497 2.31 -19.28 19.49
CA ASN A 497 2.14 -18.34 18.37
C ASN A 497 1.57 -16.99 18.81
N PRO A 498 2.22 -16.22 19.69
CA PRO A 498 1.66 -15.01 20.29
C PRO A 498 1.37 -13.87 19.29
N GLY A 499 2.02 -13.88 18.13
CA GLY A 499 1.78 -12.91 17.06
C GLY A 499 0.68 -13.29 16.07
N ALA A 500 0.08 -14.48 16.21
CA ALA A 500 -0.93 -14.95 15.26
C ALA A 500 -2.28 -14.24 15.48
N PRO A 501 -3.10 -14.04 14.42
CA PRO A 501 -4.40 -13.37 14.55
C PRO A 501 -5.36 -14.04 15.55
N TYR A 502 -5.26 -15.36 15.71
CA TYR A 502 -6.07 -16.15 16.64
C TYR A 502 -5.50 -16.23 18.07
N ALA A 503 -4.30 -15.70 18.32
CA ALA A 503 -3.63 -15.89 19.61
C ALA A 503 -4.36 -15.18 20.76
N ASN A 504 -4.83 -13.95 20.51
CA ASN A 504 -5.61 -13.19 21.50
C ASN A 504 -6.96 -13.85 21.78
N ASP A 505 -7.67 -14.29 20.75
CA ASP A 505 -8.95 -15.01 20.91
C ASP A 505 -8.74 -16.33 21.67
N SER A 506 -7.65 -17.03 21.39
CA SER A 506 -7.26 -18.25 22.09
C SER A 506 -6.97 -17.98 23.56
N LEU A 507 -6.17 -16.96 23.88
CA LEU A 507 -5.86 -16.57 25.25
C LEU A 507 -7.12 -16.18 26.02
N GLU A 508 -7.96 -15.33 25.42
CA GLU A 508 -9.17 -14.82 26.03
C GLU A 508 -10.17 -15.95 26.32
N LEU A 509 -10.44 -16.81 25.33
CA LEU A 509 -11.36 -17.94 25.50
C LEU A 509 -10.79 -18.99 26.47
N GLY A 510 -9.50 -19.29 26.37
CA GLY A 510 -8.82 -20.21 27.30
C GLY A 510 -8.87 -19.74 28.76
N LEU A 511 -8.65 -18.44 28.99
CA LEU A 511 -8.74 -17.83 30.32
C LEU A 511 -10.19 -17.86 30.84
N THR A 512 -11.16 -17.48 29.99
CA THR A 512 -12.58 -17.49 30.38
C THR A 512 -13.05 -18.91 30.76
N VAL A 513 -12.61 -19.93 30.01
CA VAL A 513 -12.91 -21.34 30.36
C VAL A 513 -12.22 -21.74 31.67
N ALA A 514 -10.98 -21.33 31.89
CA ALA A 514 -10.26 -21.63 33.14
C ALA A 514 -10.96 -21.02 34.36
N GLU A 515 -11.31 -19.73 34.27
CA GLU A 515 -11.99 -19.00 35.35
C GLU A 515 -13.39 -19.57 35.61
N GLU A 516 -14.12 -19.97 34.58
CA GLU A 516 -15.45 -20.59 34.73
C GLU A 516 -15.36 -21.97 35.38
N LEU A 517 -14.29 -22.75 35.15
CA LEU A 517 -14.08 -24.03 35.82
C LEU A 517 -13.79 -23.88 37.32
N ASP A 518 -13.17 -22.77 37.71
CA ASP A 518 -12.85 -22.44 39.10
C ASP A 518 -13.95 -21.61 39.80
N ASN A 519 -15.01 -21.22 39.06
CA ASN A 519 -16.10 -20.39 39.57
C ASN A 519 -17.05 -21.21 40.48
N PRO A 520 -17.20 -20.85 41.77
CA PRO A 520 -18.04 -21.60 42.70
C PRO A 520 -19.56 -21.45 42.46
N SER A 521 -20.00 -20.34 41.87
CA SER A 521 -21.39 -20.13 41.44
C SER A 521 -21.64 -20.54 39.97
N GLY A 522 -20.57 -20.89 39.26
CA GLY A 522 -20.56 -21.37 37.90
C GLY A 522 -20.10 -22.82 37.78
N GLY A 523 -19.42 -23.14 36.67
CA GLY A 523 -18.78 -24.45 36.50
C GLY A 523 -19.10 -25.16 35.18
N PRO A 524 -18.84 -26.47 35.10
CA PRO A 524 -19.09 -27.29 33.91
C PRO A 524 -20.51 -27.17 33.34
N GLU A 525 -21.52 -26.94 34.18
CA GLU A 525 -22.92 -26.78 33.77
C GLU A 525 -23.15 -25.49 32.95
N ILE A 526 -22.41 -24.42 33.25
CA ILE A 526 -22.46 -23.17 32.47
C ILE A 526 -21.75 -23.36 31.13
N LEU A 527 -20.61 -24.03 31.14
CA LEU A 527 -19.88 -24.40 29.92
C LEU A 527 -20.72 -25.30 29.01
N GLU A 528 -21.49 -26.22 29.58
CA GLU A 528 -22.42 -27.07 28.83
C GLU A 528 -23.51 -26.26 28.12
N LEU A 529 -24.03 -25.21 28.75
CA LEU A 529 -24.99 -24.28 28.10
C LEU A 529 -24.32 -23.44 27.01
N TYR A 530 -23.02 -23.13 27.14
CA TYR A 530 -22.29 -22.33 26.17
C TYR A 530 -21.81 -23.15 24.96
N ALA A 531 -21.53 -24.44 25.12
CA ALA A 531 -21.00 -25.31 24.08
C ALA A 531 -21.80 -25.32 22.76
N PRO A 532 -23.15 -25.28 22.75
CA PRO A 532 -23.92 -25.12 21.51
C PRO A 532 -23.61 -23.82 20.74
N CYS A 533 -23.25 -22.73 21.43
CA CYS A 533 -22.83 -21.48 20.79
C CYS A 533 -21.52 -21.67 20.03
N VAL A 534 -20.55 -22.33 20.67
CA VAL A 534 -19.24 -22.65 20.06
C VAL A 534 -19.42 -23.62 18.91
N LEU A 535 -20.25 -24.66 19.06
CA LEU A 535 -20.52 -25.65 18.01
C LEU A 535 -21.13 -24.98 16.77
N ALA A 536 -22.16 -24.15 16.95
CA ALA A 536 -22.78 -23.42 15.84
C ALA A 536 -21.80 -22.47 15.15
N GLN A 537 -20.86 -21.88 15.90
CA GLN A 537 -19.79 -21.06 15.33
C GLN A 537 -18.73 -21.91 14.60
N VAL A 538 -18.41 -23.12 15.08
CA VAL A 538 -17.50 -24.06 14.40
C VAL A 538 -18.13 -24.59 13.10
N PHE A 539 -19.44 -24.75 13.08
CA PHE A 539 -20.21 -25.17 11.90
C PHE A 539 -20.57 -24.01 10.97
N GLU A 540 -20.16 -22.77 11.28
CA GLU A 540 -20.44 -21.56 10.50
C GLU A 540 -21.95 -21.32 10.27
N ARG A 541 -22.77 -21.58 11.30
CA ARG A 541 -24.23 -21.43 11.27
C ARG A 541 -24.68 -20.21 12.08
N PRO A 542 -24.68 -19.00 11.50
CA PRO A 542 -24.91 -17.75 12.26
C PRO A 542 -26.29 -17.70 12.93
N ASN A 543 -27.32 -18.23 12.27
CA ASN A 543 -28.68 -18.26 12.83
C ASN A 543 -28.79 -19.22 14.03
N GLU A 544 -28.16 -20.40 13.94
CA GLU A 544 -28.10 -21.35 15.05
C GLU A 544 -27.28 -20.79 16.21
N ARG A 545 -26.16 -20.11 15.91
CA ARG A 545 -25.33 -19.43 16.91
C ARG A 545 -26.12 -18.35 17.64
N LEU A 546 -26.86 -17.51 16.91
CA LEU A 546 -27.70 -16.48 17.51
C LEU A 546 -28.79 -17.08 18.43
N ALA A 547 -29.42 -18.17 18.00
CA ALA A 547 -30.42 -18.88 18.81
C ALA A 547 -29.80 -19.53 20.06
N ALA A 548 -28.63 -20.15 19.92
CA ALA A 548 -27.88 -20.73 21.03
C ALA A 548 -27.46 -19.67 22.04
N LEU A 549 -26.91 -18.53 21.59
CA LEU A 549 -26.50 -17.42 22.46
C LEU A 549 -27.69 -16.82 23.24
N ARG A 550 -28.87 -16.68 22.60
CA ARG A 550 -30.09 -16.24 23.29
C ARG A 550 -30.50 -17.20 24.40
N THR A 551 -30.47 -18.49 24.12
CA THR A 551 -30.79 -19.55 25.09
C THR A 551 -29.78 -19.53 26.24
N PHE A 552 -28.48 -19.47 25.91
CA PHE A 552 -27.39 -19.42 26.88
C PHE A 552 -27.56 -18.24 27.85
N VAL A 553 -27.64 -17.01 27.33
CA VAL A 553 -27.79 -15.81 28.16
C VAL A 553 -29.05 -15.91 29.03
N TYR A 554 -30.18 -16.30 28.46
CA TYR A 554 -31.43 -16.43 29.22
C TYR A 554 -31.35 -17.45 30.36
N GLU A 555 -30.78 -18.63 30.12
CA GLU A 555 -30.69 -19.69 31.13
C GLU A 555 -29.67 -19.35 32.22
N VAL A 556 -28.51 -18.80 31.84
CA VAL A 556 -27.45 -18.47 32.80
C VAL A 556 -27.86 -17.32 33.71
N THR A 557 -28.45 -16.24 33.18
CA THR A 557 -28.95 -15.12 34.00
C THR A 557 -29.96 -15.55 35.06
N ARG A 558 -30.67 -16.67 34.87
CA ARG A 558 -31.63 -17.20 35.87
C ARG A 558 -30.99 -18.09 36.94
N ARG A 559 -29.77 -18.55 36.72
CA ARG A 559 -29.09 -19.56 37.57
C ARG A 559 -28.00 -18.96 38.43
N VAL A 560 -27.25 -18.00 37.90
CA VAL A 560 -26.05 -17.47 38.54
C VAL A 560 -26.35 -16.39 39.56
N ASP A 561 -25.50 -16.28 40.57
CA ASP A 561 -25.52 -15.19 41.53
C ASP A 561 -24.93 -13.93 40.89
N SER A 562 -25.66 -12.81 40.96
CA SER A 562 -25.20 -11.52 40.43
C SER A 562 -24.09 -10.89 41.25
N ASP A 563 -23.84 -11.39 42.47
CA ASP A 563 -22.83 -10.85 43.38
C ASP A 563 -21.42 -11.41 43.11
N GLU A 564 -21.28 -12.46 42.29
CA GLU A 564 -20.00 -13.02 41.85
C GLU A 564 -19.71 -12.70 40.37
N PRO A 565 -18.43 -12.59 39.95
CA PRO A 565 -18.07 -12.42 38.55
C PRO A 565 -18.54 -13.59 37.68
N GLN A 566 -19.27 -13.31 36.60
CA GLN A 566 -19.85 -14.32 35.70
C GLN A 566 -19.18 -14.25 34.33
N HIS A 567 -17.91 -14.63 34.26
CA HIS A 567 -17.06 -14.43 33.08
C HIS A 567 -17.65 -15.02 31.79
N MET A 568 -18.26 -16.20 31.84
CA MET A 568 -18.90 -16.79 30.66
C MET A 568 -20.20 -16.08 30.27
N LEU A 569 -21.00 -15.62 31.23
CA LEU A 569 -22.20 -14.82 30.96
C LEU A 569 -21.83 -13.50 30.28
N GLU A 570 -20.82 -12.80 30.81
CA GLU A 570 -20.31 -11.55 30.27
C GLU A 570 -19.84 -11.71 28.82
N ARG A 571 -19.10 -12.78 28.53
CA ARG A 571 -18.71 -13.16 27.17
C ARG A 571 -19.94 -13.41 26.30
N GLY A 572 -20.89 -14.21 26.77
CA GLY A 572 -22.11 -14.53 26.02
C GLY A 572 -22.96 -13.29 25.71
N LEU A 573 -23.06 -12.34 26.64
CA LEU A 573 -23.70 -11.05 26.41
C LEU A 573 -22.99 -10.25 25.31
N PHE A 574 -21.67 -10.16 25.35
CA PHE A 574 -20.89 -9.49 24.31
C PHE A 574 -21.08 -10.14 22.94
N GLU A 575 -20.93 -11.46 22.86
CA GLU A 575 -21.11 -12.22 21.62
C GLU A 575 -22.55 -12.15 21.09
N LEU A 576 -23.56 -12.20 21.97
CA LEU A 576 -24.95 -12.02 21.58
C LEU A 576 -25.20 -10.62 21.03
N GLY A 577 -24.61 -9.59 21.64
CA GLY A 577 -24.65 -8.21 21.13
C GLY A 577 -24.07 -8.12 19.70
N GLY A 578 -22.91 -8.74 19.47
CA GLY A 578 -22.29 -8.84 18.14
C GLY A 578 -23.14 -9.61 17.14
N ALA A 579 -23.63 -10.80 17.48
CA ALA A 579 -24.46 -11.62 16.60
C ALA A 579 -25.81 -10.93 16.24
N LEU A 580 -26.39 -10.17 17.17
CA LEU A 580 -27.58 -9.35 16.91
C LEU A 580 -27.26 -8.19 15.96
N ALA A 581 -26.08 -7.58 16.08
CA ALA A 581 -25.65 -6.52 15.17
C ALA A 581 -25.43 -7.06 13.74
N GLU A 582 -24.78 -8.21 13.59
CA GLU A 582 -24.61 -8.90 12.31
C GLU A 582 -25.95 -9.27 11.65
N ALA A 583 -26.95 -9.62 12.47
CA ALA A 583 -28.32 -9.90 12.01
C ALA A 583 -29.19 -8.63 11.84
N ASP A 584 -28.58 -7.45 11.74
CA ASP A 584 -29.22 -6.12 11.59
C ASP A 584 -30.28 -5.80 12.67
N SER A 585 -30.21 -6.49 13.82
CA SER A 585 -31.09 -6.29 14.97
C SER A 585 -30.50 -5.25 15.93
N VAL A 586 -30.12 -4.08 15.40
CA VAL A 586 -29.30 -3.07 16.10
C VAL A 586 -29.89 -2.62 17.44
N VAL A 587 -31.20 -2.45 17.53
CA VAL A 587 -31.87 -2.06 18.79
C VAL A 587 -31.73 -3.14 19.87
N ALA A 588 -31.85 -4.42 19.48
CA ALA A 588 -31.67 -5.54 20.39
C ALA A 588 -30.19 -5.69 20.78
N ALA A 589 -29.27 -5.56 19.82
CA ALA A 589 -27.83 -5.58 20.06
C ALA A 589 -27.43 -4.55 21.12
N ARG A 590 -27.83 -3.29 20.94
CA ARG A 590 -27.54 -2.21 21.89
C ARG A 590 -28.15 -2.45 23.28
N ARG A 591 -29.32 -3.08 23.36
CA ARG A 591 -29.93 -3.42 24.65
C ARG A 591 -29.08 -4.43 25.41
N VAL A 592 -28.63 -5.48 24.74
CA VAL A 592 -27.77 -6.52 25.33
C VAL A 592 -26.40 -5.95 25.72
N LEU A 593 -25.77 -5.17 24.84
CA LEU A 593 -24.49 -4.53 25.14
C LEU A 593 -24.59 -3.57 26.32
N ARG A 594 -25.73 -2.87 26.47
CA ARG A 594 -25.97 -2.00 27.62
C ARG A 594 -26.00 -2.77 28.93
N THR A 595 -26.70 -3.90 28.99
CA THR A 595 -26.69 -4.78 30.16
C THR A 595 -25.26 -5.07 30.60
N LEU A 596 -24.35 -5.38 29.66
CA LEU A 596 -22.95 -5.66 29.99
C LEU A 596 -22.26 -4.49 30.70
N TYR A 597 -22.26 -3.28 30.14
CA TYR A 597 -21.53 -2.16 30.76
C TYR A 597 -22.31 -1.43 31.88
N THR A 598 -23.57 -1.76 32.13
CA THR A 598 -24.33 -1.20 33.27
C THR A 598 -24.42 -2.15 34.46
N GLU A 599 -24.57 -3.44 34.21
CA GLU A 599 -24.74 -4.47 35.25
C GLU A 599 -23.41 -5.19 35.55
N HIS A 600 -22.48 -5.24 34.59
CA HIS A 600 -21.14 -5.82 34.75
C HIS A 600 -20.03 -4.83 34.38
N PRO A 601 -19.95 -3.65 35.05
CA PRO A 601 -19.00 -2.61 34.67
C PRO A 601 -17.53 -3.05 34.79
N ASP A 602 -17.21 -4.00 35.67
CA ASP A 602 -15.85 -4.52 35.87
C ASP A 602 -15.49 -5.65 34.88
N SER A 603 -16.41 -6.02 33.98
CA SER A 603 -16.17 -7.03 32.95
C SER A 603 -15.06 -6.59 31.99
N ARG A 604 -14.20 -7.54 31.60
CA ARG A 604 -13.21 -7.35 30.52
C ARG A 604 -13.84 -7.00 29.16
N TYR A 605 -15.15 -7.20 29.02
CA TYR A 605 -15.89 -6.90 27.80
C TYR A 605 -16.61 -5.55 27.83
N ALA A 606 -16.71 -4.88 28.99
CA ALA A 606 -17.54 -3.69 29.14
C ALA A 606 -17.09 -2.54 28.23
N ALA A 607 -15.78 -2.25 28.18
CA ALA A 607 -15.22 -1.23 27.29
C ALA A 607 -15.45 -1.57 25.80
N ARG A 608 -15.22 -2.82 25.39
CA ARG A 608 -15.48 -3.31 24.02
C ARG A 608 -16.96 -3.21 23.65
N ALA A 609 -17.86 -3.52 24.59
CA ALA A 609 -19.30 -3.40 24.40
C ALA A 609 -19.75 -1.94 24.24
N MET A 610 -19.17 -1.02 25.03
CA MET A 610 -19.41 0.42 24.84
C MET A 610 -18.90 0.89 23.47
N ASN A 611 -17.72 0.44 23.04
CA ASN A 611 -17.19 0.80 21.73
C ASN A 611 -18.11 0.33 20.60
N LEU A 612 -18.51 -0.96 20.62
CA LEU A 612 -19.44 -1.52 19.63
C LEU A 612 -20.80 -0.81 19.66
N ALA A 613 -21.33 -0.48 20.85
CA ALA A 613 -22.58 0.28 20.95
C ALA A 613 -22.47 1.68 20.33
N GLY A 614 -21.32 2.36 20.48
CA GLY A 614 -21.02 3.64 19.83
C GLY A 614 -20.94 3.53 18.30
N GLN A 615 -20.25 2.50 17.79
CA GLN A 615 -20.18 2.21 16.34
C GLN A 615 -21.57 1.96 15.75
N LEU A 616 -22.40 1.16 16.43
CA LEU A 616 -23.78 0.90 16.00
C LEU A 616 -24.65 2.17 15.99
N LEU A 617 -24.43 3.09 16.93
CA LEU A 617 -25.10 4.39 16.97
C LEU A 617 -24.67 5.31 15.82
N GLN A 618 -23.37 5.37 15.55
CA GLN A 618 -22.80 6.13 14.44
C GLN A 618 -23.34 5.62 13.10
N ALA A 619 -23.36 4.30 12.88
CA ALA A 619 -23.92 3.68 11.67
C ALA A 619 -25.41 4.01 11.46
N GLN A 620 -26.17 4.23 12.55
CA GLN A 620 -27.55 4.70 12.51
C GLN A 620 -27.71 6.23 12.35
N GLY A 621 -26.62 6.98 12.21
CA GLY A 621 -26.62 8.45 12.15
C GLY A 621 -26.92 9.13 13.49
N ARG A 622 -26.91 8.40 14.61
CA ARG A 622 -27.18 8.93 15.97
C ARG A 622 -25.88 9.41 16.63
N LEU A 623 -25.28 10.42 16.01
CA LEU A 623 -23.90 10.85 16.30
C LEU A 623 -23.73 11.38 17.73
N ASP A 624 -24.71 12.11 18.27
CA ASP A 624 -24.63 12.65 19.63
C ASP A 624 -24.61 11.53 20.69
N GLU A 625 -25.44 10.50 20.52
CA GLU A 625 -25.44 9.35 21.43
C GLU A 625 -24.16 8.52 21.30
N ALA A 626 -23.61 8.39 20.08
CA ALA A 626 -22.32 7.72 19.88
C ALA A 626 -21.22 8.47 20.63
N ARG A 627 -21.20 9.79 20.50
CA ARG A 627 -20.26 10.69 21.20
C ARG A 627 -20.38 10.56 22.71
N ASP A 628 -21.59 10.50 23.25
CA ASP A 628 -21.83 10.35 24.68
C ASP A 628 -21.30 9.01 25.22
N ILE A 629 -21.57 7.90 24.52
CA ILE A 629 -21.07 6.58 24.91
C ILE A 629 -19.54 6.54 24.89
N TRP A 630 -18.91 7.03 23.83
CA TRP A 630 -17.46 7.05 23.70
C TRP A 630 -16.77 7.99 24.71
N THR A 631 -17.40 9.11 25.03
CA THR A 631 -16.92 10.00 26.10
C THR A 631 -16.96 9.29 27.45
N ARG A 632 -18.06 8.59 27.74
CA ARG A 632 -18.16 7.77 28.96
C ARG A 632 -17.12 6.65 28.99
N LEU A 633 -16.87 5.98 27.86
CA LEU A 633 -15.87 4.93 27.74
C LEU A 633 -14.48 5.46 28.14
N LEU A 634 -14.08 6.62 27.61
CA LEU A 634 -12.81 7.27 27.93
C LEU A 634 -12.66 7.64 29.42
N VAL A 635 -13.77 7.95 30.09
CA VAL A 635 -13.78 8.32 31.51
C VAL A 635 -13.79 7.07 32.40
N GLN A 636 -14.58 6.05 32.04
CA GLN A 636 -14.79 4.86 32.85
C GLN A 636 -13.65 3.83 32.70
N TYR A 637 -13.01 3.76 31.54
CA TYR A 637 -11.96 2.78 31.23
C TYR A 637 -10.68 3.48 30.71
N PRO A 638 -10.00 4.30 31.53
CA PRO A 638 -8.84 5.11 31.11
C PRO A 638 -7.64 4.28 30.62
N ASP A 639 -7.60 2.99 30.96
CA ASP A 639 -6.49 2.07 30.65
C ASP A 639 -6.82 1.06 29.52
N ASP A 640 -7.98 1.18 28.86
CA ASP A 640 -8.36 0.26 27.79
C ASP A 640 -7.43 0.39 26.55
N LEU A 641 -6.96 -0.75 26.04
CA LEU A 641 -6.00 -0.83 24.93
C LEU A 641 -6.54 -0.18 23.64
N PHE A 642 -7.86 -0.06 23.49
CA PHE A 642 -8.50 0.49 22.32
C PHE A 642 -8.88 1.97 22.49
N LEU A 643 -8.51 2.63 23.59
CA LEU A 643 -9.04 3.96 23.94
C LEU A 643 -8.87 5.07 22.94
N ALA A 644 -7.69 5.20 22.37
CA ALA A 644 -7.58 6.18 21.32
C ALA A 644 -8.52 5.81 20.10
N ASP A 645 -8.93 4.57 19.75
CA ASP A 645 -9.62 4.34 18.43
C ASP A 645 -10.96 5.05 18.53
N VAL A 646 -11.49 4.99 19.75
CA VAL A 646 -12.58 5.81 20.27
C VAL A 646 -12.28 7.31 20.19
N ARG A 647 -11.09 7.81 20.55
CA ARG A 647 -10.66 9.20 20.24
C ARG A 647 -10.69 9.49 18.73
N GLU A 648 -10.55 8.48 17.85
CA GLU A 648 -10.51 8.63 16.37
C GLU A 648 -11.86 9.01 15.89
N GLU A 649 -12.76 8.14 16.24
CA GLU A 649 -14.15 8.31 15.93
C GLU A 649 -14.68 9.60 16.56
N LEU A 650 -14.28 9.95 17.79
CA LEU A 650 -14.67 11.21 18.42
C LEU A 650 -14.14 12.46 17.71
N GLU A 651 -12.92 12.45 17.17
CA GLU A 651 -12.41 13.54 16.37
C GLU A 651 -13.11 13.61 15.01
N ASN A 652 -13.29 12.47 14.34
CA ASN A 652 -14.03 12.38 13.08
C ASN A 652 -15.49 12.89 13.22
N LEU A 653 -16.13 12.61 14.36
CA LEU A 653 -17.47 13.12 14.69
C LEU A 653 -17.52 14.64 14.94
N LYS A 654 -16.39 15.32 15.16
CA LYS A 654 -16.34 16.79 15.27
C LYS A 654 -16.20 17.48 13.92
N GLU A 655 -15.69 16.76 12.93
CA GLU A 655 -15.51 17.26 11.56
C GLU A 655 -16.78 17.13 10.70
N LEU A 656 -17.77 16.38 11.18
CA LEU A 656 -19.09 16.29 10.57
C LEU A 656 -19.97 17.48 11.00
N PRO A 657 -20.56 18.24 10.04
CA PRO A 657 -21.31 19.47 10.30
C PRO A 657 -22.68 19.28 10.97
#